data_AF-A0A8K0LS33-F1
#
_entry.id   AF-A0A8K0LS33-F1
#
_cell.length_a   1.000
_cell.length_b   1.000
_cell.length_c   1.000
_cell.angle_alpha   90.00
_cell.angle_beta   90.00
_cell.angle_gamma   90.00
#
_symmetry.space_group_name_H-M   'P 1'
#
loop_
_entity.id
_entity.type
_entity.pdbx_description
1 polymer ?
#
loop_
_entity_poly.entity_id
_entity_poly.type
_entity_poly.pdbx_seq_one_letter_code
_entity_poly.pdbx_strand_id
1 'polypeptide(L)'
;MMSASASSREKGTRQRLREGLGRLRSKFRPHAIDSTGKPTSALSSSPKADFEHSSPSIGSETVVRQDDAPKQSDDPAVLSPGIEDGKAVSESALEKGSSLGEAETTNPSPPSDLWSAAYREAVELIGKDVDITILQGESVAQLFEQLEQLDKDATQESAFVRGLRYPLTSLEPTAATVSGFVKSVTTIAISVSTADRRFGEQIGQLLQQLSYIDDCDTLGQKTGKQDIHKALVSVYQKLLEFYHAALQILSKKGAKLVMKIVLENGKLPAIVQDFLQHAQQLQKLVEKATLEIVEDIKNMLYDHRINTWLGVSDQIKRQGQYHDSLQYLRSNEACEFLLADPRFIDWYYHGAGSQQQLVILGDVGSGKTVAMSYLIDMLGEQNMHQLPLPKLCYYYCRDDGTGTAAHILSALTLSLLVQLPGLKKGFVEWYQEALASGIDPATNVKVLEQWLRGTLMTLDLPIIFAIDGLDECDKRSRSRLLQSLGGLSLATPRFKVLVSSRAEEEITRQLKGMSTITLVPDAMRDALIVERTVDSQLADLPEDVKGLVTGTLSRLAQGSAIWTKMTVELIEIRQINAFNAMRDFLEQLPQPRQLSELYANLLTRYTMDDPENRKLATTALEVLAVSKRPLSLLELGWAVALGVAPNTVSSVEGLAGLVDHMRVVKLIRPFVARIDTGDNKKYQVKLVHQSVKEFILAELVTAASSTSTHQAEHPPPPPAEYPEATMLNICLQYLLLNEINTIDFFSPELLAIHELPSHVDLFTASHWPSYDAQTTWDELEQDMLHYDPTERGFGEFFVYASCYWVDHFGAVSAASLLPALGDIERVCQAGSKRLANWMAQNQRPSCTILARYPFNPDLHDPLSVTALLGSEAMLRRMLAESDFSDRSRFRSLSGAGAAEQVLRDSGELSRVRLIWDSGVGMQIRTGEFIHLAVEQWSFGPFGRERGDWEVVFGLVNDMLEEMVRDGWPEVFVSLAVRTRCTPMLQVLKEAAQKHPGFASAVDKSGTLVGPNISAE
;
A
#
# COMPACT_ATOMS: atom_id res chain seq x y z
N MET A 1 -13.46 -31.52 49.11
CA MET A 1 -14.69 -31.83 48.36
C MET A 1 -15.19 -30.55 47.70
N MET A 2 -15.28 -30.51 46.37
CA MET A 2 -16.26 -29.76 45.55
C MET A 2 -15.75 -29.70 44.10
N SER A 3 -16.33 -30.52 43.22
CA SER A 3 -15.94 -30.61 41.81
C SER A 3 -17.10 -31.11 40.93
N ALA A 4 -18.30 -30.52 41.09
CA ALA A 4 -19.48 -30.82 40.28
C ALA A 4 -20.55 -29.71 40.41
N SER A 5 -20.65 -28.82 39.41
CA SER A 5 -21.80 -27.87 39.30
C SER A 5 -21.91 -27.14 37.95
N ALA A 6 -20.79 -26.86 37.27
CA ALA A 6 -20.74 -25.91 36.15
C ALA A 6 -21.59 -26.27 34.91
N SER A 7 -21.67 -27.54 34.52
CA SER A 7 -22.19 -27.97 33.20
C SER A 7 -23.72 -27.91 33.02
N SER A 8 -24.47 -27.45 34.02
CA SER A 8 -25.94 -27.43 33.98
C SER A 8 -26.56 -26.13 33.46
N ARG A 9 -25.85 -24.99 33.49
CA ARG A 9 -26.42 -23.67 33.17
C ARG A 9 -26.49 -23.34 31.67
N GLU A 10 -25.59 -23.86 30.85
CA GLU A 10 -25.52 -23.51 29.41
C GLU A 10 -26.68 -24.05 28.56
N LYS A 11 -27.34 -25.14 28.99
CA LYS A 11 -28.45 -25.72 28.21
C LYS A 11 -29.70 -24.84 28.23
N GLY A 12 -29.90 -24.01 29.25
CA GLY A 12 -31.07 -23.14 29.38
C GLY A 12 -31.07 -21.90 28.49
N THR A 13 -29.90 -21.38 28.12
CA THR A 13 -29.77 -20.16 27.30
C THR A 13 -29.99 -20.45 25.81
N ARG A 14 -29.41 -21.54 25.28
CA ARG A 14 -29.58 -21.95 23.87
C ARG A 14 -31.04 -22.20 23.47
N GLN A 15 -31.87 -22.71 24.38
CA GLN A 15 -33.29 -22.95 24.10
C GLN A 15 -34.09 -21.63 24.01
N ARG A 16 -33.85 -20.68 24.93
CA ARG A 16 -34.49 -19.35 24.90
C ARG A 16 -34.11 -18.53 23.66
N LEU A 17 -32.87 -18.64 23.16
CA LEU A 17 -32.48 -17.99 21.90
C LEU A 17 -33.27 -18.54 20.69
N ARG A 18 -33.50 -19.86 20.60
CA ARG A 18 -34.31 -20.46 19.53
C ARG A 18 -35.76 -19.99 19.54
N GLU A 19 -36.37 -19.86 20.72
CA GLU A 19 -37.74 -19.37 20.89
C GLU A 19 -37.88 -17.87 20.54
N GLY A 20 -36.82 -17.08 20.71
CA GLY A 20 -36.76 -15.68 20.24
C GLY A 20 -36.66 -15.57 18.71
N LEU A 21 -35.66 -16.25 18.11
CA LEU A 21 -35.42 -16.21 16.66
C LEU A 21 -36.60 -16.73 15.83
N GLY A 22 -37.37 -17.68 16.35
CA GLY A 22 -38.61 -18.16 15.72
C GLY A 22 -39.68 -17.07 15.53
N ARG A 23 -39.68 -16.00 16.34
CA ARG A 23 -40.66 -14.90 16.24
C ARG A 23 -40.27 -13.79 15.25
N LEU A 24 -39.01 -13.75 14.81
CA LEU A 24 -38.53 -12.78 13.81
C LEU A 24 -38.74 -13.29 12.38
N ARG A 25 -38.56 -14.60 12.15
CA ARG A 25 -38.75 -15.22 10.81
C ARG A 25 -40.19 -15.22 10.29
N SER A 26 -41.19 -14.82 11.08
CA SER A 26 -42.59 -14.69 10.65
C SER A 26 -42.98 -13.30 10.11
N LYS A 27 -42.08 -12.29 10.18
CA LYS A 27 -42.39 -10.92 9.77
C LYS A 27 -41.73 -10.42 8.48
N PHE A 28 -40.75 -11.15 7.94
CA PHE A 28 -40.09 -10.78 6.68
C PHE A 28 -40.04 -11.96 5.69
N ARG A 29 -40.99 -11.96 4.76
CA ARG A 29 -40.89 -12.62 3.45
C ARG A 29 -41.07 -11.54 2.38
N PRO A 30 -40.10 -11.31 1.49
CA PRO A 30 -40.34 -10.55 0.27
C PRO A 30 -41.31 -11.32 -0.63
N HIS A 31 -42.27 -10.63 -1.26
CA HIS A 31 -42.94 -11.15 -2.44
C HIS A 31 -42.10 -10.85 -3.67
N ALA A 32 -41.89 -11.84 -4.53
CA ALA A 32 -41.39 -11.61 -5.88
C ALA A 32 -42.47 -10.90 -6.71
N ILE A 33 -42.06 -10.05 -7.65
CA ILE A 33 -42.93 -9.36 -8.61
C ILE A 33 -42.31 -9.50 -10.00
N ASP A 34 -43.07 -10.05 -10.95
CA ASP A 34 -42.69 -10.18 -12.35
C ASP A 34 -42.63 -8.84 -13.09
N SER A 35 -41.78 -8.75 -14.11
CA SER A 35 -41.59 -7.55 -14.93
C SER A 35 -42.26 -7.68 -16.31
N THR A 36 -43.60 -7.59 -16.35
CA THR A 36 -44.35 -7.35 -17.61
C THR A 36 -45.52 -6.39 -17.41
N GLY A 37 -45.86 -5.58 -18.43
CA GLY A 37 -47.11 -4.81 -18.46
C GLY A 37 -46.95 -3.30 -18.73
N LYS A 38 -47.38 -2.87 -19.91
CA LYS A 38 -47.43 -1.45 -20.36
C LYS A 38 -48.33 -0.57 -19.48
N PRO A 39 -48.03 0.73 -19.30
CA PRO A 39 -48.98 1.69 -18.74
C PRO A 39 -49.99 2.16 -19.81
N THR A 40 -51.26 2.34 -19.42
CA THR A 40 -52.27 3.04 -20.23
C THR A 40 -53.19 3.89 -19.34
N SER A 41 -53.28 5.19 -19.66
CA SER A 41 -54.46 6.09 -19.59
C SER A 41 -55.40 6.12 -18.36
N ALA A 42 -55.92 7.27 -17.92
CA ALA A 42 -55.76 8.68 -18.33
C ALA A 42 -56.53 9.62 -17.38
N LEU A 43 -56.45 10.94 -17.66
CA LEU A 43 -57.40 12.01 -17.26
C LEU A 43 -57.46 12.37 -15.75
N SER A 44 -57.67 13.62 -15.33
CA SER A 44 -57.68 14.95 -16.02
C SER A 44 -57.42 16.04 -14.95
N SER A 45 -56.98 17.26 -15.26
CA SER A 45 -57.70 18.27 -16.06
C SER A 45 -56.84 19.53 -16.30
N SER A 46 -57.26 20.42 -17.21
CA SER A 46 -56.53 21.62 -17.64
C SER A 46 -57.46 22.84 -17.82
N PRO A 47 -56.88 24.05 -17.90
CA PRO A 47 -57.04 24.94 -19.07
C PRO A 47 -55.67 25.41 -19.61
N LYS A 48 -55.40 25.58 -20.92
CA LYS A 48 -55.97 26.50 -21.95
C LYS A 48 -55.62 27.99 -21.73
N ALA A 49 -55.26 28.79 -22.75
CA ALA A 49 -55.19 28.58 -24.23
C ALA A 49 -54.36 29.70 -24.95
N ASP A 50 -53.80 29.58 -26.17
CA ASP A 50 -53.43 28.39 -26.98
C ASP A 50 -51.98 28.52 -27.59
N PHE A 51 -51.56 29.17 -28.71
CA PHE A 51 -52.15 29.73 -29.96
C PHE A 51 -51.02 30.11 -31.00
N GLU A 52 -51.09 29.68 -32.30
CA GLU A 52 -50.35 30.13 -33.54
C GLU A 52 -48.77 30.12 -33.63
N HIS A 53 -48.06 29.98 -34.78
CA HIS A 53 -48.42 29.78 -36.22
C HIS A 53 -47.28 29.11 -37.10
N SER A 54 -47.65 28.33 -38.13
CA SER A 54 -46.97 28.11 -39.46
C SER A 54 -45.68 27.24 -39.64
N SER A 55 -45.56 26.65 -40.85
CA SER A 55 -44.43 25.82 -41.42
C SER A 55 -43.82 26.56 -42.66
N PRO A 56 -43.18 25.99 -43.76
CA PRO A 56 -43.06 24.59 -44.26
C PRO A 56 -41.78 24.13 -45.06
N SER A 57 -41.61 22.79 -45.28
CA SER A 57 -41.07 22.10 -46.50
C SER A 57 -39.60 22.37 -46.98
N ILE A 58 -38.92 21.70 -47.94
CA ILE A 58 -39.09 20.66 -49.02
C ILE A 58 -37.84 19.71 -48.96
N GLY A 59 -37.82 18.37 -49.13
CA GLY A 59 -37.99 17.49 -50.33
C GLY A 59 -36.62 17.22 -51.03
N SER A 60 -36.08 16.00 -51.23
CA SER A 60 -36.52 14.80 -52.02
C SER A 60 -35.78 14.66 -53.36
N GLU A 61 -35.00 13.56 -53.59
CA GLU A 61 -35.00 12.66 -54.80
C GLU A 61 -33.84 11.62 -54.83
N THR A 62 -33.64 10.87 -55.93
CA THR A 62 -32.94 9.54 -56.01
C THR A 62 -32.34 9.26 -57.42
N VAL A 63 -31.88 8.02 -57.73
CA VAL A 63 -31.46 7.43 -59.06
C VAL A 63 -29.94 7.49 -59.42
N VAL A 64 -29.30 6.60 -60.21
CA VAL A 64 -29.07 5.11 -60.15
C VAL A 64 -28.35 4.58 -61.45
N ARG A 65 -27.46 3.54 -61.35
CA ARG A 65 -26.79 2.71 -62.45
C ARG A 65 -25.65 3.41 -63.28
N GLN A 66 -24.73 2.76 -64.04
CA GLN A 66 -24.32 1.34 -64.29
C GLN A 66 -22.86 1.21 -64.85
N ASP A 67 -22.30 -0.01 -64.78
CA ASP A 67 -21.27 -0.77 -65.58
C ASP A 67 -20.30 -0.09 -66.59
N ASP A 68 -19.01 -0.51 -66.65
CA ASP A 68 -18.47 -1.54 -67.62
C ASP A 68 -16.92 -1.84 -67.47
N ALA A 69 -16.34 -2.77 -68.25
CA ALA A 69 -14.92 -3.28 -68.18
C ALA A 69 -14.14 -3.13 -69.55
N PRO A 70 -13.08 -3.89 -70.00
CA PRO A 70 -12.20 -4.95 -69.41
C PRO A 70 -10.68 -5.06 -69.88
N LYS A 71 -9.91 -6.07 -69.36
CA LYS A 71 -8.69 -6.77 -69.97
C LYS A 71 -7.36 -5.97 -70.16
N GLN A 72 -6.11 -6.48 -70.39
CA GLN A 72 -5.32 -7.76 -70.43
C GLN A 72 -3.79 -7.40 -70.58
N SER A 73 -2.70 -8.21 -70.56
CA SER A 73 -2.30 -9.57 -70.05
C SER A 73 -0.74 -9.77 -70.16
N ASP A 74 -0.22 -10.96 -69.76
CA ASP A 74 1.03 -11.65 -70.20
C ASP A 74 2.39 -11.51 -69.45
N ASP A 75 3.21 -12.58 -69.53
CA ASP A 75 4.39 -13.01 -68.71
C ASP A 75 5.35 -13.87 -69.60
N PRO A 76 6.67 -14.12 -69.30
CA PRO A 76 7.04 -15.43 -68.69
C PRO A 76 8.43 -15.60 -67.95
N ALA A 77 8.41 -16.28 -66.79
CA ALA A 77 9.16 -17.51 -66.38
C ALA A 77 10.72 -17.67 -66.33
N VAL A 78 11.12 -18.72 -65.54
CA VAL A 78 12.44 -19.45 -65.38
C VAL A 78 13.30 -18.99 -64.16
N LEU A 79 13.85 -19.82 -63.22
CA LEU A 79 13.89 -21.29 -62.94
C LEU A 79 14.07 -21.61 -61.39
N SER A 80 14.58 -22.79 -60.99
CA SER A 80 14.87 -23.28 -59.60
C SER A 80 16.01 -24.37 -59.61
N PRO A 81 16.40 -25.18 -58.56
CA PRO A 81 15.62 -25.81 -57.45
C PRO A 81 16.28 -26.03 -56.04
N GLY A 82 15.51 -26.59 -55.07
CA GLY A 82 15.93 -27.20 -53.77
C GLY A 82 15.42 -26.44 -52.51
N ILE A 83 14.33 -26.80 -51.77
CA ILE A 83 13.92 -28.04 -51.04
C ILE A 83 14.78 -28.24 -49.76
N GLU A 84 14.30 -28.43 -48.51
CA GLU A 84 13.03 -28.90 -47.87
C GLU A 84 12.34 -27.79 -47.00
N ASP A 85 11.02 -27.56 -47.10
CA ASP A 85 9.87 -28.04 -46.27
C ASP A 85 9.73 -27.52 -44.81
N GLY A 86 8.53 -27.24 -44.27
CA GLY A 86 7.17 -27.45 -44.82
C GLY A 86 6.12 -26.42 -44.32
N LYS A 87 4.97 -26.34 -45.00
CA LYS A 87 3.93 -25.29 -44.87
C LYS A 87 2.63 -25.72 -44.17
N ALA A 88 1.80 -24.73 -43.83
CA ALA A 88 0.39 -24.86 -43.50
C ALA A 88 -0.51 -23.96 -44.39
N VAL A 89 -1.83 -23.97 -44.14
CA VAL A 89 -2.89 -23.02 -44.58
C VAL A 89 -3.65 -23.32 -45.89
N SER A 90 -4.89 -23.84 -45.70
CA SER A 90 -6.20 -23.66 -46.41
C SER A 90 -6.35 -23.40 -47.92
N GLU A 91 -7.47 -23.88 -48.52
CA GLU A 91 -8.59 -22.99 -48.93
C GLU A 91 -9.90 -23.68 -49.43
N SER A 92 -10.93 -22.83 -49.66
CA SER A 92 -12.11 -22.99 -50.55
C SER A 92 -13.43 -23.63 -50.02
N ALA A 93 -14.54 -23.28 -50.70
CA ALA A 93 -15.95 -23.53 -50.31
C ALA A 93 -16.89 -23.53 -51.54
N LEU A 94 -18.18 -23.94 -51.41
CA LEU A 94 -19.39 -23.29 -52.01
C LEU A 94 -20.73 -24.08 -51.88
N GLU A 95 -21.71 -23.42 -51.24
CA GLU A 95 -23.15 -23.28 -51.59
C GLU A 95 -24.25 -24.40 -51.67
N LYS A 96 -25.44 -23.99 -51.16
CA LYS A 96 -26.86 -24.25 -51.57
C LYS A 96 -27.64 -25.51 -51.12
N GLY A 97 -28.74 -25.29 -50.38
CA GLY A 97 -29.89 -26.20 -50.30
C GLY A 97 -30.82 -26.08 -49.06
N SER A 98 -31.92 -25.32 -49.17
CA SER A 98 -33.20 -25.34 -48.38
C SER A 98 -33.52 -26.60 -47.53
N SER A 99 -34.20 -26.58 -46.35
CA SER A 99 -35.14 -25.60 -45.74
C SER A 99 -35.66 -26.03 -44.34
N LEU A 100 -36.12 -25.06 -43.52
CA LEU A 100 -37.20 -25.15 -42.49
C LEU A 100 -37.08 -26.14 -41.30
N GLY A 101 -37.26 -25.61 -40.08
CA GLY A 101 -37.63 -26.40 -38.88
C GLY A 101 -36.96 -25.91 -37.58
N GLU A 102 -37.74 -25.40 -36.63
CA GLU A 102 -37.26 -24.93 -35.32
C GLU A 102 -37.27 -26.06 -34.27
N ALA A 103 -36.24 -26.12 -33.42
CA ALA A 103 -36.28 -26.74 -32.10
C ALA A 103 -35.21 -26.12 -31.20
N GLU A 104 -35.56 -25.83 -29.94
CA GLU A 104 -34.76 -25.01 -29.02
C GLU A 104 -33.48 -25.73 -28.55
N THR A 105 -32.31 -25.10 -28.70
CA THR A 105 -31.10 -25.51 -27.97
C THR A 105 -31.15 -24.97 -26.55
N THR A 106 -31.24 -25.86 -25.56
CA THR A 106 -31.24 -25.52 -24.13
C THR A 106 -29.90 -24.99 -23.64
N ASN A 107 -29.94 -24.31 -22.49
CA ASN A 107 -28.80 -23.62 -21.87
C ASN A 107 -27.56 -24.53 -21.64
N PRO A 108 -26.34 -23.96 -21.63
CA PRO A 108 -25.13 -24.70 -21.28
C PRO A 108 -25.22 -25.30 -19.87
N SER A 109 -24.73 -26.53 -19.73
CA SER A 109 -24.67 -27.25 -18.46
C SER A 109 -23.75 -26.55 -17.44
N PRO A 110 -24.02 -26.65 -16.13
CA PRO A 110 -23.11 -26.18 -15.09
C PRO A 110 -21.74 -26.88 -15.20
N PRO A 111 -20.65 -26.27 -14.65
CA PRO A 111 -19.34 -26.92 -14.61
C PRO A 111 -19.46 -28.24 -13.84
N SER A 112 -19.22 -29.36 -14.50
CA SER A 112 -19.42 -30.66 -13.87
C SER A 112 -18.26 -31.00 -12.93
N ASP A 113 -18.58 -31.36 -11.70
CA ASP A 113 -17.60 -31.70 -10.65
C ASP A 113 -16.59 -32.75 -11.13
N LEU A 114 -15.35 -32.65 -10.62
CA LEU A 114 -14.25 -33.56 -10.97
C LEU A 114 -14.64 -35.03 -10.82
N TRP A 115 -15.45 -35.32 -9.80
CA TRP A 115 -16.13 -36.59 -9.54
C TRP A 115 -16.93 -37.12 -10.72
N SER A 116 -17.83 -36.29 -11.23
CA SER A 116 -18.71 -36.64 -12.35
C SER A 116 -17.92 -36.83 -13.63
N ALA A 117 -16.83 -36.07 -13.83
CA ALA A 117 -15.92 -36.27 -14.95
C ALA A 117 -15.16 -37.60 -14.84
N ALA A 118 -14.45 -37.83 -13.72
CA ALA A 118 -13.63 -39.02 -13.51
C ALA A 118 -14.46 -40.33 -13.48
N TYR A 119 -15.67 -40.29 -12.91
CA TYR A 119 -16.58 -41.42 -12.92
C TYR A 119 -17.12 -41.72 -14.33
N ARG A 120 -17.51 -40.71 -15.12
CA ARG A 120 -17.93 -40.91 -16.52
C ARG A 120 -16.79 -41.47 -17.37
N GLU A 121 -15.58 -40.95 -17.24
CA GLU A 121 -14.40 -41.45 -17.95
C GLU A 121 -14.10 -42.92 -17.57
N ALA A 122 -14.15 -43.28 -16.29
CA ALA A 122 -13.99 -44.67 -15.84
C ALA A 122 -15.11 -45.60 -16.38
N VAL A 123 -16.36 -45.12 -16.48
CA VAL A 123 -17.48 -45.85 -17.08
C VAL A 123 -17.31 -46.00 -18.60
N GLU A 124 -16.84 -44.97 -19.31
CA GLU A 124 -16.56 -45.03 -20.76
C GLU A 124 -15.39 -45.96 -21.09
N LEU A 125 -14.36 -46.00 -20.25
CA LEU A 125 -13.24 -46.94 -20.37
C LEU A 125 -13.67 -48.40 -20.15
N ILE A 126 -14.60 -48.66 -19.23
CA ILE A 126 -15.14 -50.00 -18.93
C ILE A 126 -16.28 -50.42 -19.88
N GLY A 127 -17.02 -49.47 -20.45
CA GLY A 127 -18.24 -49.70 -21.23
C GLY A 127 -18.09 -50.49 -22.54
N LYS A 128 -16.87 -50.95 -22.86
CA LYS A 128 -16.61 -51.89 -23.97
C LYS A 128 -16.70 -53.36 -23.55
N ASP A 129 -16.60 -53.68 -22.27
CA ASP A 129 -16.59 -55.05 -21.73
C ASP A 129 -17.74 -55.35 -20.72
N VAL A 130 -18.56 -54.35 -20.36
CA VAL A 130 -19.63 -54.49 -19.35
C VAL A 130 -20.98 -54.01 -19.86
N ASP A 131 -22.01 -54.85 -19.69
CA ASP A 131 -23.40 -54.54 -20.04
C ASP A 131 -23.98 -53.46 -19.12
N ILE A 132 -24.25 -52.28 -19.69
CA ILE A 132 -24.66 -51.05 -18.99
C ILE A 132 -26.05 -51.20 -18.34
N THR A 133 -26.89 -52.14 -18.79
CA THR A 133 -28.21 -52.43 -18.20
C THR A 133 -28.12 -52.78 -16.71
N ILE A 134 -27.00 -53.37 -16.27
CA ILE A 134 -26.76 -53.76 -14.88
C ILE A 134 -26.79 -52.56 -13.92
N LEU A 135 -26.43 -51.35 -14.37
CA LEU A 135 -26.35 -50.13 -13.56
C LEU A 135 -27.70 -49.42 -13.36
N GLN A 136 -28.78 -49.87 -14.00
CA GLN A 136 -30.10 -49.20 -13.95
C GLN A 136 -30.97 -49.59 -12.73
N GLY A 137 -30.37 -50.15 -11.68
CA GLY A 137 -30.99 -50.27 -10.34
C GLY A 137 -31.94 -51.46 -10.12
N GLU A 138 -32.67 -51.93 -11.13
CA GLU A 138 -33.62 -53.07 -10.96
C GLU A 138 -32.92 -54.38 -10.56
N SER A 139 -31.70 -54.61 -11.05
CA SER A 139 -30.85 -55.76 -10.68
C SER A 139 -30.46 -55.76 -9.20
N VAL A 140 -30.33 -54.57 -8.60
CA VAL A 140 -29.75 -54.37 -7.27
C VAL A 140 -30.73 -54.86 -6.20
N ALA A 141 -32.02 -54.55 -6.33
CA ALA A 141 -33.05 -55.00 -5.38
C ALA A 141 -33.14 -56.54 -5.28
N GLN A 142 -33.10 -57.23 -6.42
CA GLN A 142 -33.07 -58.70 -6.46
C GLN A 142 -31.80 -59.28 -5.82
N LEU A 143 -30.67 -58.56 -5.94
CA LEU A 143 -29.42 -58.96 -5.31
C LEU A 143 -29.46 -58.82 -3.77
N PHE A 144 -30.10 -57.76 -3.26
CA PHE A 144 -30.34 -57.58 -1.83
C PHE A 144 -31.20 -58.73 -1.25
N GLU A 145 -32.29 -59.13 -1.92
CA GLU A 145 -33.09 -60.30 -1.50
C GLU A 145 -32.26 -61.60 -1.47
N GLN A 146 -31.45 -61.85 -2.51
CA GLN A 146 -30.61 -63.04 -2.60
C GLN A 146 -29.52 -63.06 -1.53
N LEU A 147 -28.91 -61.91 -1.20
CA LEU A 147 -27.95 -61.79 -0.10
C LEU A 147 -28.61 -62.02 1.27
N GLU A 148 -29.82 -61.47 1.50
CA GLU A 148 -30.54 -61.65 2.76
C GLU A 148 -30.99 -63.11 2.98
N GLN A 149 -31.33 -63.83 1.91
CA GLN A 149 -31.58 -65.28 1.97
C GLN A 149 -30.30 -66.08 2.23
N LEU A 150 -29.18 -65.75 1.58
CA LEU A 150 -27.91 -66.44 1.78
C LEU A 150 -27.35 -66.29 3.21
N ASP A 151 -27.59 -65.17 3.89
CA ASP A 151 -27.15 -64.93 5.28
C ASP A 151 -28.02 -65.69 6.31
N LYS A 152 -29.34 -65.72 6.11
CA LYS A 152 -30.29 -66.52 6.92
C LYS A 152 -29.96 -68.02 6.94
N ASP A 153 -29.42 -68.53 5.83
CA ASP A 153 -28.92 -69.90 5.68
C ASP A 153 -27.49 -70.12 6.25
N ALA A 154 -26.91 -69.17 6.98
CA ALA A 154 -25.52 -69.24 7.47
C ALA A 154 -25.37 -69.01 8.98
N THR A 155 -26.01 -67.97 9.54
CA THR A 155 -25.86 -67.60 10.96
C THR A 155 -27.16 -67.04 11.55
N GLN A 156 -27.43 -67.31 12.84
CA GLN A 156 -28.66 -66.87 13.52
C GLN A 156 -28.74 -65.36 13.85
N GLU A 157 -27.77 -64.55 13.45
CA GLU A 157 -27.81 -63.08 13.55
C GLU A 157 -27.47 -62.46 12.19
N SER A 158 -28.32 -61.57 11.67
CA SER A 158 -28.11 -60.99 10.34
C SER A 158 -26.93 -60.02 10.26
N ALA A 159 -26.30 -59.94 9.10
CA ALA A 159 -25.17 -59.07 8.81
C ALA A 159 -25.48 -57.58 9.05
N PHE A 160 -26.74 -57.15 8.95
CA PHE A 160 -27.20 -55.80 9.28
C PHE A 160 -26.85 -55.38 10.71
N VAL A 161 -27.01 -56.29 11.69
CA VAL A 161 -26.68 -56.03 13.11
C VAL A 161 -25.17 -55.95 13.34
N ARG A 162 -24.36 -56.64 12.52
CA ARG A 162 -22.90 -56.54 12.53
C ARG A 162 -22.38 -55.28 11.84
N GLY A 163 -23.03 -54.83 10.75
CA GLY A 163 -22.69 -53.60 10.02
C GLY A 163 -22.92 -52.33 10.84
N LEU A 164 -23.94 -52.31 11.71
CA LEU A 164 -24.30 -51.20 12.61
C LEU A 164 -23.21 -50.79 13.64
N ARG A 165 -22.03 -51.42 13.63
CA ARG A 165 -20.87 -50.99 14.43
C ARG A 165 -19.99 -49.92 13.77
N TYR A 166 -20.21 -49.59 12.51
CA TYR A 166 -19.56 -48.45 11.84
C TYR A 166 -20.57 -47.32 11.58
N PRO A 167 -20.26 -46.06 11.94
CA PRO A 167 -21.23 -44.96 11.87
C PRO A 167 -21.38 -44.41 10.45
N LEU A 168 -22.50 -44.70 9.80
CA LEU A 168 -22.93 -44.06 8.56
C LEU A 168 -24.31 -43.42 8.77
N THR A 169 -24.36 -42.09 8.85
CA THR A 169 -25.60 -41.33 9.04
C THR A 169 -25.65 -40.08 8.15
N SER A 170 -26.85 -39.80 7.63
CA SER A 170 -27.21 -38.71 6.70
C SER A 170 -26.59 -38.77 5.29
N LEU A 171 -27.45 -38.82 4.26
CA LEU A 171 -27.71 -37.72 3.32
C LEU A 171 -28.73 -38.15 2.25
N GLU A 172 -29.56 -37.21 1.78
CA GLU A 172 -30.66 -37.47 0.85
C GLU A 172 -30.20 -37.57 -0.63
N PRO A 173 -30.90 -38.34 -1.48
CA PRO A 173 -30.41 -38.67 -2.82
C PRO A 173 -30.72 -37.59 -3.86
N THR A 174 -29.83 -36.60 -4.01
CA THR A 174 -29.82 -35.69 -5.17
C THR A 174 -28.55 -35.79 -6.03
N ALA A 175 -27.44 -36.31 -5.50
CA ALA A 175 -26.27 -36.75 -6.28
C ALA A 175 -26.36 -38.26 -6.63
N ALA A 176 -27.38 -38.61 -7.42
CA ALA A 176 -27.98 -39.95 -7.41
C ALA A 176 -27.05 -41.11 -7.83
N THR A 177 -26.22 -40.96 -8.86
CA THR A 177 -25.51 -42.10 -9.48
C THR A 177 -24.35 -42.62 -8.61
N VAL A 178 -23.42 -41.75 -8.22
CA VAL A 178 -22.19 -42.17 -7.52
C VAL A 178 -22.47 -42.58 -6.07
N SER A 179 -23.34 -41.85 -5.35
CA SER A 179 -23.69 -42.21 -3.96
C SER A 179 -24.43 -43.55 -3.89
N GLY A 180 -25.35 -43.83 -4.84
CA GLY A 180 -26.03 -45.12 -4.94
C GLY A 180 -25.08 -46.27 -5.27
N PHE A 181 -24.11 -46.02 -6.14
CA PHE A 181 -23.06 -46.96 -6.53
C PHE A 181 -22.13 -47.31 -5.35
N VAL A 182 -21.62 -46.33 -4.60
CA VAL A 182 -20.76 -46.55 -3.41
C VAL A 182 -21.53 -47.29 -2.31
N LYS A 183 -22.81 -46.98 -2.07
CA LYS A 183 -23.68 -47.73 -1.13
C LYS A 183 -23.90 -49.19 -1.56
N SER A 184 -24.03 -49.45 -2.86
CA SER A 184 -24.18 -50.79 -3.41
C SER A 184 -22.88 -51.61 -3.26
N VAL A 185 -21.73 -51.02 -3.62
CA VAL A 185 -20.40 -51.62 -3.43
C VAL A 185 -20.13 -51.90 -1.95
N THR A 186 -20.45 -50.96 -1.06
CA THR A 186 -20.30 -51.12 0.39
C THR A 186 -21.10 -52.31 0.92
N THR A 187 -22.35 -52.46 0.50
CA THR A 187 -23.20 -53.59 0.92
C THR A 187 -22.65 -54.92 0.41
N ILE A 188 -22.30 -54.99 -0.87
CA ILE A 188 -21.73 -56.20 -1.49
C ILE A 188 -20.43 -56.58 -0.76
N ALA A 189 -19.54 -55.62 -0.51
CA ALA A 189 -18.31 -55.81 0.23
C ALA A 189 -18.56 -56.34 1.66
N ILE A 190 -19.53 -55.78 2.40
CA ILE A 190 -19.91 -56.27 3.74
C ILE A 190 -20.40 -57.72 3.67
N SER A 191 -21.28 -58.08 2.73
CA SER A 191 -21.76 -59.47 2.60
C SER A 191 -20.63 -60.44 2.26
N VAL A 192 -19.74 -60.03 1.36
CA VAL A 192 -18.54 -60.74 0.93
C VAL A 192 -17.54 -60.97 2.07
N SER A 193 -17.40 -60.00 2.98
CA SER A 193 -16.49 -60.08 4.14
C SER A 193 -16.83 -61.20 5.13
N THR A 194 -18.05 -61.74 5.08
CA THR A 194 -18.49 -62.85 5.95
C THR A 194 -17.95 -64.23 5.51
N ALA A 195 -17.44 -64.36 4.27
CA ALA A 195 -17.06 -65.64 3.68
C ALA A 195 -15.61 -66.09 3.97
N ASP A 196 -14.68 -65.15 4.18
CA ASP A 196 -13.31 -65.43 4.62
C ASP A 196 -12.76 -64.29 5.49
N ARG A 197 -12.02 -64.64 6.55
CA ARG A 197 -11.53 -63.66 7.53
C ARG A 197 -10.37 -62.80 7.01
N ARG A 198 -9.48 -63.34 6.17
CA ARG A 198 -8.35 -62.60 5.61
C ARG A 198 -8.81 -61.62 4.54
N PHE A 199 -9.75 -62.03 3.70
CA PHE A 199 -10.37 -61.13 2.74
C PHE A 199 -11.25 -60.07 3.41
N GLY A 200 -11.95 -60.43 4.51
CA GLY A 200 -12.66 -59.45 5.35
C GLY A 200 -11.76 -58.32 5.88
N GLU A 201 -10.51 -58.62 6.23
CA GLU A 201 -9.50 -57.63 6.63
C GLU A 201 -9.12 -56.68 5.46
N GLN A 202 -8.96 -57.20 4.23
CA GLN A 202 -8.72 -56.37 3.04
C GLN A 202 -9.95 -55.52 2.64
N ILE A 203 -11.16 -56.09 2.76
CA ILE A 203 -12.41 -55.35 2.54
C ILE A 203 -12.57 -54.21 3.55
N GLY A 204 -12.20 -54.40 4.83
CA GLY A 204 -12.18 -53.33 5.81
C GLY A 204 -11.30 -52.14 5.41
N GLN A 205 -10.15 -52.40 4.79
CA GLN A 205 -9.27 -51.36 4.25
C GLN A 205 -9.87 -50.66 3.03
N LEU A 206 -10.55 -51.39 2.13
CA LEU A 206 -11.24 -50.81 0.98
C LEU A 206 -12.36 -49.86 1.42
N LEU A 207 -13.14 -50.24 2.43
CA LEU A 207 -14.18 -49.38 3.01
C LEU A 207 -13.62 -48.17 3.74
N GLN A 208 -12.46 -48.27 4.38
CA GLN A 208 -11.77 -47.14 5.00
C GLN A 208 -11.19 -46.16 3.96
N GLN A 209 -10.65 -46.66 2.85
CA GLN A 209 -10.15 -45.81 1.77
C GLN A 209 -11.29 -45.12 1.01
N LEU A 210 -12.49 -45.71 0.98
CA LEU A 210 -13.68 -45.10 0.39
C LEU A 210 -14.14 -43.81 1.08
N SER A 211 -13.93 -43.62 2.39
CA SER A 211 -14.26 -42.34 3.05
C SER A 211 -13.27 -41.22 2.71
N TYR A 212 -11.98 -41.54 2.58
CA TYR A 212 -10.96 -40.56 2.15
C TYR A 212 -11.16 -40.06 0.72
N ILE A 213 -11.87 -40.83 -0.12
CA ILE A 213 -12.28 -40.39 -1.45
C ILE A 213 -13.30 -39.25 -1.32
N ASP A 214 -14.37 -39.42 -0.52
CA ASP A 214 -15.39 -38.37 -0.27
C ASP A 214 -14.78 -37.02 0.18
N ASP A 215 -13.72 -37.04 0.98
CA ASP A 215 -13.02 -35.83 1.47
C ASP A 215 -12.30 -35.00 0.38
N CYS A 216 -12.04 -35.56 -0.81
CA CYS A 216 -11.16 -34.95 -1.82
C CYS A 216 -11.77 -33.76 -2.59
N ASP A 217 -13.07 -33.49 -2.43
CA ASP A 217 -13.84 -32.55 -3.27
C ASP A 217 -13.29 -31.10 -3.24
N THR A 218 -12.87 -30.64 -2.06
CA THR A 218 -12.37 -29.26 -1.86
C THR A 218 -10.98 -29.00 -2.49
N LEU A 219 -10.23 -30.04 -2.82
CA LEU A 219 -8.82 -29.95 -3.27
C LEU A 219 -8.68 -29.99 -4.80
N GLY A 220 -9.54 -30.75 -5.48
CA GLY A 220 -9.52 -30.88 -6.94
C GLY A 220 -9.87 -29.57 -7.66
N GLN A 221 -10.91 -28.89 -7.20
CA GLN A 221 -11.47 -27.70 -7.87
C GLN A 221 -10.50 -26.50 -7.90
N LYS A 222 -9.64 -26.33 -6.88
CA LYS A 222 -8.71 -25.20 -6.78
C LYS A 222 -7.38 -25.38 -7.51
N THR A 223 -6.97 -26.61 -7.85
CA THR A 223 -5.58 -26.89 -8.25
C THR A 223 -5.39 -27.34 -9.70
N GLY A 224 -6.46 -27.71 -10.43
CA GLY A 224 -6.38 -28.07 -11.85
C GLY A 224 -5.54 -29.33 -12.15
N LYS A 225 -5.18 -30.12 -11.13
CA LYS A 225 -4.21 -31.22 -11.24
C LYS A 225 -4.81 -32.45 -11.93
N GLN A 226 -4.53 -32.58 -13.23
CA GLN A 226 -4.88 -33.78 -14.01
C GLN A 226 -4.41 -35.10 -13.40
N ASP A 227 -3.37 -35.09 -12.57
CA ASP A 227 -2.84 -36.33 -11.96
C ASP A 227 -3.74 -36.84 -10.82
N ILE A 228 -4.43 -35.94 -10.10
CA ILE A 228 -5.48 -36.31 -9.14
C ILE A 228 -6.68 -36.90 -9.90
N HIS A 229 -7.05 -36.28 -11.03
CA HIS A 229 -8.10 -36.79 -11.92
C HIS A 229 -7.78 -38.21 -12.44
N LYS A 230 -6.59 -38.45 -12.98
CA LYS A 230 -6.14 -39.76 -13.48
C LYS A 230 -6.11 -40.82 -12.35
N ALA A 231 -5.71 -40.43 -11.14
CA ALA A 231 -5.75 -41.30 -9.98
C ALA A 231 -7.21 -41.65 -9.59
N LEU A 232 -8.12 -40.68 -9.59
CA LEU A 232 -9.56 -40.88 -9.37
C LEU A 232 -10.19 -41.81 -10.42
N VAL A 233 -9.89 -41.62 -11.71
CA VAL A 233 -10.34 -42.51 -12.80
C VAL A 233 -9.88 -43.95 -12.53
N SER A 234 -8.60 -44.14 -12.18
CA SER A 234 -8.03 -45.46 -11.87
C SER A 234 -8.70 -46.14 -10.66
N VAL A 235 -8.99 -45.36 -9.61
CA VAL A 235 -9.71 -45.80 -8.41
C VAL A 235 -11.15 -46.21 -8.74
N TYR A 236 -11.88 -45.40 -9.53
CA TYR A 236 -13.23 -45.73 -9.97
C TYR A 236 -13.28 -46.94 -10.90
N GLN A 237 -12.30 -47.07 -11.80
CA GLN A 237 -12.18 -48.23 -12.68
C GLN A 237 -12.11 -49.53 -11.86
N LYS A 238 -11.24 -49.60 -10.84
CA LYS A 238 -11.10 -50.78 -9.98
C LYS A 238 -12.33 -51.03 -9.10
N LEU A 239 -13.04 -49.99 -8.69
CA LEU A 239 -14.29 -50.12 -7.94
C LEU A 239 -15.45 -50.65 -8.83
N LEU A 240 -15.50 -50.26 -10.10
CA LEU A 240 -16.41 -50.80 -11.12
C LEU A 240 -16.06 -52.26 -11.48
N GLU A 241 -14.78 -52.58 -11.66
CA GLU A 241 -14.29 -53.97 -11.84
C GLU A 241 -14.70 -54.86 -10.66
N PHE A 242 -14.54 -54.39 -9.42
CA PHE A 242 -14.97 -55.10 -8.21
C PHE A 242 -16.48 -55.34 -8.18
N TYR A 243 -17.27 -54.29 -8.46
CA TYR A 243 -18.73 -54.36 -8.51
C TYR A 243 -19.21 -55.39 -9.53
N HIS A 244 -18.72 -55.32 -10.77
CA HIS A 244 -19.07 -56.27 -11.82
C HIS A 244 -18.65 -57.70 -11.46
N ALA A 245 -17.42 -57.89 -10.95
CA ALA A 245 -16.92 -59.21 -10.56
C ALA A 245 -17.74 -59.84 -9.44
N ALA A 246 -18.16 -59.06 -8.44
CA ALA A 246 -18.97 -59.55 -7.33
C ALA A 246 -20.42 -59.86 -7.77
N LEU A 247 -21.05 -59.01 -8.57
CA LEU A 247 -22.37 -59.28 -9.16
C LEU A 247 -22.38 -60.61 -9.94
N GLN A 248 -21.37 -60.81 -10.80
CA GLN A 248 -21.16 -62.04 -11.58
C GLN A 248 -21.02 -63.31 -10.74
N ILE A 249 -20.72 -63.21 -9.44
CA ILE A 249 -20.63 -64.34 -8.52
C ILE A 249 -21.95 -64.56 -7.79
N LEU A 250 -22.57 -63.45 -7.34
CA LEU A 250 -23.82 -63.48 -6.56
C LEU A 250 -25.02 -63.93 -7.41
N SER A 251 -25.10 -63.55 -8.68
CA SER A 251 -26.17 -63.99 -9.60
C SER A 251 -26.10 -65.48 -10.01
N LYS A 252 -25.14 -66.27 -9.50
CA LYS A 252 -24.96 -67.69 -9.87
C LYS A 252 -25.54 -68.63 -8.82
N LYS A 253 -26.35 -69.60 -9.26
CA LYS A 253 -26.87 -70.68 -8.40
C LYS A 253 -25.70 -71.42 -7.74
N GLY A 254 -25.68 -71.44 -6.41
CA GLY A 254 -24.54 -71.94 -5.63
C GLY A 254 -23.49 -70.89 -5.23
N ALA A 255 -23.86 -69.60 -5.22
CA ALA A 255 -22.99 -68.45 -4.91
C ALA A 255 -21.99 -68.68 -3.76
N LYS A 256 -22.39 -69.28 -2.62
CA LYS A 256 -21.47 -69.62 -1.51
C LYS A 256 -20.26 -70.46 -1.93
N LEU A 257 -20.45 -71.45 -2.82
CA LEU A 257 -19.38 -72.32 -3.32
C LEU A 257 -18.53 -71.59 -4.38
N VAL A 258 -19.18 -70.86 -5.30
CA VAL A 258 -18.50 -70.06 -6.34
C VAL A 258 -17.64 -68.98 -5.69
N MET A 259 -18.15 -68.30 -4.66
CA MET A 259 -17.43 -67.29 -3.89
C MET A 259 -16.17 -67.88 -3.25
N LYS A 260 -16.29 -69.04 -2.58
CA LYS A 260 -15.13 -69.73 -1.99
C LYS A 260 -14.07 -70.06 -3.05
N ILE A 261 -14.47 -70.60 -4.20
CA ILE A 261 -13.57 -70.90 -5.32
C ILE A 261 -12.93 -69.63 -5.90
N VAL A 262 -13.63 -68.50 -5.97
CA VAL A 262 -13.07 -67.23 -6.48
C VAL A 262 -12.11 -66.58 -5.47
N LEU A 263 -12.33 -66.76 -4.18
CA LEU A 263 -11.40 -66.36 -3.12
C LEU A 263 -10.13 -67.24 -3.14
N GLU A 264 -10.30 -68.56 -3.28
CA GLU A 264 -9.20 -69.52 -3.44
C GLU A 264 -8.39 -69.27 -4.73
N ASN A 265 -9.04 -68.85 -5.82
CA ASN A 265 -8.41 -68.43 -7.08
C ASN A 265 -7.94 -66.96 -7.09
N GLY A 266 -8.06 -66.21 -5.98
CA GLY A 266 -7.47 -64.87 -5.81
C GLY A 266 -8.05 -63.72 -6.65
N LYS A 267 -9.05 -63.93 -7.53
CA LYS A 267 -9.50 -62.87 -8.47
C LYS A 267 -10.07 -61.62 -7.77
N LEU A 268 -10.94 -61.80 -6.77
CA LEU A 268 -11.46 -60.67 -5.99
C LEU A 268 -10.38 -60.03 -5.08
N PRO A 269 -9.55 -60.80 -4.35
CA PRO A 269 -8.38 -60.29 -3.65
C PRO A 269 -7.44 -59.44 -4.52
N ALA A 270 -7.19 -59.81 -5.77
CA ALA A 270 -6.37 -59.02 -6.70
C ALA A 270 -6.99 -57.65 -7.01
N ILE A 271 -8.28 -57.60 -7.38
CA ILE A 271 -8.96 -56.31 -7.69
C ILE A 271 -8.99 -55.39 -6.46
N VAL A 272 -9.19 -55.95 -5.25
CA VAL A 272 -9.13 -55.17 -4.01
C VAL A 272 -7.71 -54.68 -3.72
N GLN A 273 -6.68 -55.49 -4.00
CA GLN A 273 -5.28 -55.10 -3.82
C GLN A 273 -4.86 -53.99 -4.80
N ASP A 274 -5.27 -54.08 -6.07
CA ASP A 274 -5.11 -53.02 -7.08
C ASP A 274 -5.80 -51.72 -6.64
N PHE A 275 -7.07 -51.81 -6.20
CA PHE A 275 -7.82 -50.66 -5.68
C PHE A 275 -7.08 -49.99 -4.52
N LEU A 276 -6.59 -50.76 -3.54
CA LEU A 276 -5.85 -50.23 -2.40
C LEU A 276 -4.54 -49.55 -2.83
N GLN A 277 -3.85 -50.06 -3.86
CA GLN A 277 -2.67 -49.41 -4.41
C GLN A 277 -3.00 -48.07 -5.08
N HIS A 278 -4.04 -48.00 -5.90
CA HIS A 278 -4.47 -46.75 -6.53
C HIS A 278 -5.02 -45.73 -5.52
N ALA A 279 -5.75 -46.18 -4.49
CA ALA A 279 -6.24 -45.32 -3.41
C ALA A 279 -5.09 -44.73 -2.58
N GLN A 280 -4.05 -45.52 -2.26
CA GLN A 280 -2.84 -45.01 -1.61
C GLN A 280 -2.04 -44.03 -2.50
N GLN A 281 -2.09 -44.19 -3.82
CA GLN A 281 -1.49 -43.23 -4.75
C GLN A 281 -2.28 -41.92 -4.80
N LEU A 282 -3.61 -41.99 -4.84
CA LEU A 282 -4.51 -40.84 -4.73
C LEU A 282 -4.27 -40.09 -3.40
N GLN A 283 -4.27 -40.81 -2.27
CA GLN A 283 -4.03 -40.23 -0.95
C GLN A 283 -2.71 -39.43 -0.92
N LYS A 284 -1.61 -39.97 -1.45
CA LYS A 284 -0.32 -39.27 -1.51
C LYS A 284 -0.35 -38.01 -2.39
N LEU A 285 -1.11 -38.01 -3.49
CA LEU A 285 -1.27 -36.84 -4.36
C LEU A 285 -2.12 -35.75 -3.68
N VAL A 286 -3.14 -36.16 -2.91
CA VAL A 286 -4.04 -35.30 -2.13
C VAL A 286 -3.32 -34.70 -0.90
N GLU A 287 -2.54 -35.50 -0.18
CA GLU A 287 -1.64 -35.04 0.89
C GLU A 287 -0.62 -34.03 0.35
N LYS A 288 0.03 -34.34 -0.79
CA LYS A 288 0.96 -33.41 -1.45
C LYS A 288 0.29 -32.10 -1.85
N ALA A 289 -0.90 -32.16 -2.47
CA ALA A 289 -1.64 -30.96 -2.86
C ALA A 289 -2.09 -30.13 -1.64
N THR A 290 -2.46 -30.79 -0.54
CA THR A 290 -2.79 -30.13 0.73
C THR A 290 -1.58 -29.42 1.33
N LEU A 291 -0.40 -30.06 1.31
CA LEU A 291 0.85 -29.46 1.78
C LEU A 291 1.28 -28.26 0.93
N GLU A 292 1.16 -28.35 -0.40
CA GLU A 292 1.40 -27.22 -1.31
C GLU A 292 0.48 -26.04 -0.98
N ILE A 293 -0.85 -26.24 -0.88
CA ILE A 293 -1.81 -25.18 -0.50
C ILE A 293 -1.52 -24.59 0.89
N VAL A 294 -1.16 -25.43 1.87
CA VAL A 294 -0.81 -24.96 3.23
C VAL A 294 0.46 -24.12 3.20
N GLU A 295 1.43 -24.43 2.34
CA GLU A 295 2.64 -23.62 2.17
C GLU A 295 2.34 -22.32 1.40
N ASP A 296 1.50 -22.35 0.37
CA ASP A 296 1.02 -21.14 -0.33
C ASP A 296 0.27 -20.19 0.62
N ILE A 297 -0.57 -20.72 1.50
CA ILE A 297 -1.26 -19.93 2.55
C ILE A 297 -0.25 -19.34 3.54
N LYS A 298 0.78 -20.09 3.97
CA LYS A 298 1.86 -19.52 4.82
C LYS A 298 2.62 -18.42 4.09
N ASN A 299 2.98 -18.64 2.82
CA ASN A 299 3.69 -17.65 2.02
C ASN A 299 2.86 -16.37 1.86
N MET A 300 1.56 -16.49 1.58
CA MET A 300 0.62 -15.35 1.54
C MET A 300 0.54 -14.63 2.89
N LEU A 301 0.49 -15.36 4.01
CA LEU A 301 0.48 -14.78 5.36
C LEU A 301 1.81 -14.10 5.72
N TYR A 302 2.95 -14.67 5.31
CA TYR A 302 4.25 -14.01 5.46
C TYR A 302 4.34 -12.77 4.60
N ASP A 303 3.94 -12.83 3.32
CA ASP A 303 3.97 -11.67 2.42
C ASP A 303 3.05 -10.55 2.89
N HIS A 304 1.85 -10.86 3.39
CA HIS A 304 0.99 -9.87 4.04
C HIS A 304 1.74 -9.19 5.21
N ARG A 305 2.19 -9.95 6.21
CA ARG A 305 2.85 -9.39 7.41
C ARG A 305 4.11 -8.60 7.07
N ILE A 306 4.96 -9.08 6.15
CA ILE A 306 6.21 -8.40 5.78
C ILE A 306 5.94 -7.06 5.07
N ASN A 307 4.95 -7.03 4.17
CA ASN A 307 4.50 -5.78 3.53
C ASN A 307 3.98 -4.79 4.59
N THR A 308 3.08 -5.27 5.43
CA THR A 308 2.42 -4.52 6.50
C THR A 308 3.40 -3.89 7.48
N TRP A 309 4.42 -4.63 7.90
CA TRP A 309 5.42 -4.16 8.86
C TRP A 309 6.44 -3.18 8.27
N LEU A 310 6.92 -3.45 7.04
CA LEU A 310 7.94 -2.61 6.43
C LEU A 310 7.35 -1.31 5.83
N GLY A 311 6.04 -1.23 5.61
CA GLY A 311 5.33 -0.01 5.20
C GLY A 311 5.73 0.52 3.81
N VAL A 312 6.22 -0.36 2.93
CA VAL A 312 6.86 -0.03 1.64
C VAL A 312 6.32 -0.88 0.47
N SER A 313 5.22 -1.59 0.69
CA SER A 313 4.52 -2.44 -0.30
C SER A 313 4.17 -1.66 -1.58
N ASP A 314 3.44 -0.54 -1.45
CA ASP A 314 3.15 0.37 -2.55
C ASP A 314 4.33 1.23 -2.99
N GLN A 315 5.41 1.31 -2.20
CA GLN A 315 6.63 2.00 -2.63
C GLN A 315 7.38 1.16 -3.67
N ILE A 316 7.47 -0.18 -3.55
CA ILE A 316 8.07 -1.02 -4.61
C ILE A 316 7.33 -0.86 -5.94
N LYS A 317 5.99 -0.81 -5.94
CA LYS A 317 5.18 -0.56 -7.15
C LYS A 317 5.53 0.79 -7.78
N ARG A 318 5.60 1.86 -6.98
CA ARG A 318 5.98 3.22 -7.42
C ARG A 318 7.42 3.30 -7.94
N GLN A 319 8.35 2.55 -7.33
CA GLN A 319 9.75 2.50 -7.73
C GLN A 319 9.92 1.81 -9.10
N GLY A 320 9.17 0.73 -9.37
CA GLY A 320 9.08 0.12 -10.69
C GLY A 320 8.48 1.05 -11.74
N GLN A 321 7.29 1.62 -11.48
CA GLN A 321 6.63 2.57 -12.39
C GLN A 321 7.51 3.79 -12.72
N TYR A 322 8.31 4.26 -11.76
CA TYR A 322 9.27 5.34 -11.99
C TYR A 322 10.43 4.87 -12.89
N HIS A 323 10.98 3.68 -12.65
CA HIS A 323 12.01 3.07 -13.49
C HIS A 323 11.54 2.90 -14.95
N ASP A 324 10.34 2.37 -15.17
CA ASP A 324 9.73 2.25 -16.51
C ASP A 324 9.63 3.62 -17.21
N SER A 325 9.28 4.68 -16.46
CA SER A 325 9.20 6.04 -16.99
C SER A 325 10.57 6.61 -17.39
N LEU A 326 11.65 6.17 -16.74
CA LEU A 326 13.03 6.55 -17.08
C LEU A 326 13.53 5.82 -18.33
N GLN A 327 13.16 4.54 -18.52
CA GLN A 327 13.47 3.79 -19.74
C GLN A 327 12.92 4.48 -21.00
N TYR A 328 11.69 5.01 -20.94
CA TYR A 328 11.09 5.75 -22.06
C TYR A 328 11.91 6.98 -22.48
N LEU A 329 12.44 7.73 -21.49
CA LEU A 329 13.23 8.95 -21.69
C LEU A 329 14.69 8.69 -22.13
N ARG A 330 15.13 7.43 -22.14
CA ARG A 330 16.54 7.07 -22.27
C ARG A 330 17.00 6.97 -23.73
N SER A 331 18.28 7.29 -23.94
CA SER A 331 19.15 6.69 -24.98
C SER A 331 20.11 5.76 -24.25
N ASN A 332 20.22 4.50 -24.71
CA ASN A 332 21.14 3.51 -24.12
C ASN A 332 22.58 3.86 -24.51
N GLU A 333 22.75 4.30 -25.76
CA GLU A 333 23.99 4.70 -26.41
C GLU A 333 24.69 5.82 -25.61
N ALA A 334 23.91 6.79 -25.11
CA ALA A 334 24.38 7.87 -24.22
C ALA A 334 24.83 7.41 -22.81
N CYS A 335 24.76 6.11 -22.52
CA CYS A 335 25.08 5.50 -21.22
C CYS A 335 26.02 4.28 -21.33
N GLU A 336 26.21 3.68 -22.50
CA GLU A 336 27.08 2.52 -22.76
C GLU A 336 28.50 2.64 -22.17
N PHE A 337 29.08 3.85 -22.25
CA PHE A 337 30.43 4.14 -21.74
C PHE A 337 30.63 3.79 -20.26
N LEU A 338 29.55 3.74 -19.46
CA LEU A 338 29.59 3.39 -18.04
C LEU A 338 29.98 1.93 -17.81
N LEU A 339 29.56 1.01 -18.70
CA LEU A 339 29.95 -0.40 -18.62
C LEU A 339 31.40 -0.62 -19.07
N ALA A 340 31.91 0.25 -19.94
CA ALA A 340 33.29 0.25 -20.41
C ALA A 340 34.26 0.96 -19.44
N ASP A 341 33.77 1.65 -18.41
CA ASP A 341 34.61 2.36 -17.45
C ASP A 341 35.41 1.37 -16.59
N PRO A 342 36.76 1.48 -16.52
CA PRO A 342 37.58 0.58 -15.71
C PRO A 342 37.15 0.49 -14.23
N ARG A 343 36.54 1.55 -13.68
CA ARG A 343 36.05 1.60 -12.29
C ARG A 343 34.76 0.80 -12.10
N PHE A 344 33.91 0.73 -13.13
CA PHE A 344 32.74 -0.15 -13.14
C PHE A 344 33.18 -1.61 -13.28
N ILE A 345 34.09 -1.89 -14.20
CA ILE A 345 34.63 -3.24 -14.45
C ILE A 345 35.37 -3.78 -13.20
N ASP A 346 36.18 -2.95 -12.54
CA ASP A 346 36.83 -3.30 -11.26
C ASP A 346 35.80 -3.57 -10.16
N TRP A 347 34.87 -2.63 -9.91
CA TRP A 347 33.80 -2.82 -8.92
C TRP A 347 32.97 -4.08 -9.17
N TYR A 348 32.53 -4.33 -10.41
CA TYR A 348 31.61 -5.41 -10.73
C TYR A 348 32.28 -6.78 -10.66
N TYR A 349 33.48 -6.96 -11.22
CA TYR A 349 34.15 -8.27 -11.27
C TYR A 349 35.15 -8.53 -10.12
N HIS A 350 35.85 -7.50 -9.62
CA HIS A 350 37.02 -7.67 -8.74
C HIS A 350 36.88 -7.03 -7.35
N GLY A 351 35.95 -6.09 -7.18
CA GLY A 351 35.85 -5.23 -6.00
C GLY A 351 35.65 -5.96 -4.68
N ALA A 352 36.58 -5.70 -3.73
CA ALA A 352 36.57 -6.16 -2.34
C ALA A 352 36.85 -5.00 -1.37
N GLY A 353 36.36 -5.08 -0.12
CA GLY A 353 36.46 -4.00 0.85
C GLY A 353 35.78 -2.72 0.36
N SER A 354 36.48 -1.59 0.37
CA SER A 354 35.94 -0.32 -0.15
C SER A 354 35.72 -0.32 -1.67
N GLN A 355 36.34 -1.23 -2.43
CA GLN A 355 36.05 -1.42 -3.86
C GLN A 355 34.70 -2.14 -4.11
N GLN A 356 33.97 -2.58 -3.08
CA GLN A 356 32.58 -3.05 -3.20
C GLN A 356 31.57 -1.90 -3.36
N GLN A 357 32.02 -0.64 -3.28
CA GLN A 357 31.18 0.55 -3.36
C GLN A 357 31.56 1.41 -4.57
N LEU A 358 30.60 1.64 -5.46
CA LEU A 358 30.74 2.48 -6.67
C LEU A 358 29.79 3.67 -6.59
N VAL A 359 30.31 4.85 -6.92
CA VAL A 359 29.58 6.11 -6.93
C VAL A 359 29.52 6.68 -8.35
N ILE A 360 28.33 7.06 -8.80
CA ILE A 360 28.08 7.88 -9.99
C ILE A 360 27.86 9.33 -9.54
N LEU A 361 28.91 10.14 -9.56
CA LEU A 361 28.81 11.58 -9.33
C LEU A 361 28.43 12.32 -10.62
N GLY A 362 27.80 13.48 -10.48
CA GLY A 362 27.55 14.38 -11.61
C GLY A 362 26.67 15.55 -11.21
N ASP A 363 26.70 16.61 -12.01
CA ASP A 363 25.98 17.84 -11.73
C ASP A 363 24.45 17.68 -11.88
N VAL A 364 23.73 18.74 -11.51
CA VAL A 364 22.29 18.87 -11.72
C VAL A 364 21.98 18.74 -13.22
N GLY A 365 21.09 17.81 -13.59
CA GLY A 365 20.71 17.59 -14.98
C GLY A 365 21.71 16.80 -15.86
N SER A 366 22.81 16.29 -15.30
CA SER A 366 23.80 15.44 -16.03
C SER A 366 23.31 14.04 -16.43
N GLY A 367 22.04 13.71 -16.13
CA GLY A 367 21.41 12.44 -16.46
C GLY A 367 21.68 11.29 -15.47
N LYS A 368 22.16 11.56 -14.24
CA LYS A 368 22.44 10.55 -13.19
C LYS A 368 21.36 9.46 -13.07
N THR A 369 20.11 9.86 -12.87
CA THR A 369 18.96 8.95 -12.68
C THR A 369 18.67 8.09 -13.93
N VAL A 370 18.87 8.63 -15.13
CA VAL A 370 18.72 7.89 -16.39
C VAL A 370 19.88 6.90 -16.58
N ALA A 371 21.10 7.31 -16.24
CA ALA A 371 22.28 6.43 -16.18
C ALA A 371 22.15 5.32 -15.12
N MET A 372 21.52 5.60 -13.97
CA MET A 372 21.22 4.57 -12.97
C MET A 372 20.17 3.58 -13.46
N SER A 373 19.11 4.03 -14.16
CA SER A 373 18.16 3.11 -14.80
C SER A 373 18.85 2.19 -15.82
N TYR A 374 19.78 2.74 -16.62
CA TYR A 374 20.59 1.95 -17.56
C TYR A 374 21.42 0.88 -16.83
N LEU A 375 22.17 1.28 -15.81
CA LEU A 375 22.99 0.35 -15.04
C LEU A 375 22.16 -0.72 -14.33
N ILE A 376 20.96 -0.40 -13.85
CA ILE A 376 20.04 -1.37 -13.23
C ILE A 376 19.56 -2.41 -14.25
N ASP A 377 19.13 -1.99 -15.44
CA ASP A 377 18.72 -2.91 -16.53
C ASP A 377 19.89 -3.83 -16.94
N MET A 378 21.03 -3.23 -17.28
CA MET A 378 22.20 -3.96 -17.79
C MET A 378 22.81 -4.89 -16.73
N LEU A 379 22.77 -4.52 -15.44
CA LEU A 379 23.12 -5.43 -14.35
C LEU A 379 22.10 -6.59 -14.27
N GLY A 380 20.80 -6.31 -14.40
CA GLY A 380 19.76 -7.34 -14.45
C GLY A 380 20.03 -8.38 -15.54
N GLU A 381 20.29 -7.94 -16.76
CA GLU A 381 20.63 -8.80 -17.90
C GLU A 381 21.93 -9.59 -17.68
N GLN A 382 23.03 -8.92 -17.33
CA GLN A 382 24.34 -9.57 -17.12
C GLN A 382 24.30 -10.60 -15.97
N ASN A 383 23.44 -10.39 -14.97
CA ASN A 383 23.27 -11.32 -13.86
C ASN A 383 22.54 -12.62 -14.28
N MET A 384 21.64 -12.59 -15.28
CA MET A 384 20.85 -13.77 -15.70
C MET A 384 21.70 -14.97 -16.16
N HIS A 385 22.94 -14.72 -16.60
CA HIS A 385 23.85 -15.75 -17.10
C HIS A 385 24.87 -16.24 -16.05
N GLN A 386 24.74 -15.79 -14.79
CA GLN A 386 25.68 -16.12 -13.70
C GLN A 386 25.11 -17.17 -12.73
N LEU A 387 26.01 -17.99 -12.19
CA LEU A 387 25.71 -19.01 -11.19
C LEU A 387 26.71 -18.88 -10.03
N PRO A 388 26.24 -18.68 -8.78
CA PRO A 388 24.85 -18.45 -8.37
C PRO A 388 24.31 -17.10 -8.85
N LEU A 389 23.02 -17.06 -9.22
CA LEU A 389 22.33 -15.88 -9.75
C LEU A 389 22.36 -14.70 -8.77
N PRO A 390 23.00 -13.56 -9.12
CA PRO A 390 23.00 -12.37 -8.27
C PRO A 390 21.61 -11.78 -8.06
N LYS A 391 21.41 -11.09 -6.92
CA LYS A 391 20.17 -10.36 -6.61
C LYS A 391 20.41 -8.86 -6.60
N LEU A 392 19.57 -8.11 -7.30
CA LEU A 392 19.66 -6.67 -7.47
C LEU A 392 18.43 -6.02 -6.83
N CYS A 393 18.65 -5.25 -5.76
CA CYS A 393 17.61 -4.41 -5.15
C CYS A 393 17.94 -2.96 -5.45
N TYR A 394 16.96 -2.15 -5.84
CA TYR A 394 17.18 -0.74 -6.15
C TYR A 394 16.22 0.21 -5.43
N TYR A 395 16.64 1.47 -5.30
CA TYR A 395 15.83 2.55 -4.73
C TYR A 395 16.21 3.90 -5.35
N TYR A 396 15.22 4.63 -5.85
CA TYR A 396 15.33 6.03 -6.27
C TYR A 396 14.88 6.92 -5.10
N CYS A 397 15.82 7.65 -4.51
CA CYS A 397 15.57 8.64 -3.47
C CYS A 397 14.85 9.86 -4.05
N ARG A 398 13.94 10.44 -3.27
CA ARG A 398 13.12 11.58 -3.66
C ARG A 398 12.83 12.47 -2.46
N ASP A 399 12.74 13.77 -2.72
CA ASP A 399 12.23 14.77 -1.79
C ASP A 399 10.69 14.72 -1.73
N ASP A 400 10.16 13.60 -1.23
CA ASP A 400 8.75 13.39 -0.92
C ASP A 400 8.55 12.63 0.42
N GLY A 401 9.48 12.85 1.36
CA GLY A 401 9.48 12.27 2.70
C GLY A 401 10.02 10.83 2.77
N THR A 402 10.11 10.10 1.65
CA THR A 402 10.58 8.70 1.66
C THR A 402 12.10 8.55 1.77
N GLY A 403 12.87 9.64 1.64
CA GLY A 403 14.34 9.68 1.68
C GLY A 403 15.01 9.37 3.03
N THR A 404 14.31 8.78 4.01
CA THR A 404 14.89 8.46 5.33
C THR A 404 15.66 7.14 5.32
N ALA A 405 16.74 7.06 6.11
CA ALA A 405 17.63 5.89 6.13
C ALA A 405 16.91 4.58 6.53
N ALA A 406 15.92 4.65 7.41
CA ALA A 406 15.15 3.49 7.84
C ALA A 406 14.24 3.00 6.70
N HIS A 407 13.47 3.91 6.09
CA HIS A 407 12.55 3.60 4.99
C HIS A 407 13.28 3.05 3.75
N ILE A 408 14.46 3.58 3.41
CA ILE A 408 15.29 3.06 2.32
C ILE A 408 15.77 1.63 2.60
N LEU A 409 16.25 1.35 3.83
CA LEU A 409 16.67 -0.01 4.23
C LEU A 409 15.48 -0.97 4.29
N SER A 410 14.30 -0.54 4.74
CA SER A 410 13.06 -1.32 4.71
C SER A 410 12.65 -1.70 3.28
N ALA A 411 12.70 -0.76 2.32
CA ALA A 411 12.37 -1.02 0.92
C ALA A 411 13.37 -1.99 0.25
N LEU A 412 14.68 -1.81 0.48
CA LEU A 412 15.72 -2.72 -0.02
C LEU A 412 15.61 -4.12 0.63
N THR A 413 15.19 -4.19 1.90
CA THR A 413 14.91 -5.44 2.61
C THR A 413 13.70 -6.15 2.03
N LEU A 414 12.57 -5.45 1.80
CA LEU A 414 11.39 -6.03 1.16
C LEU A 414 11.72 -6.56 -0.24
N SER A 415 12.46 -5.79 -1.05
CA SER A 415 12.96 -6.23 -2.36
C SER A 415 13.78 -7.53 -2.27
N LEU A 416 14.65 -7.66 -1.26
CA LEU A 416 15.46 -8.87 -1.06
C LEU A 416 14.58 -10.06 -0.64
N LEU A 417 13.59 -9.87 0.23
CA LEU A 417 12.66 -10.91 0.70
C LEU A 417 11.71 -11.41 -0.41
N VAL A 418 11.26 -10.51 -1.29
CA VAL A 418 10.51 -10.87 -2.50
C VAL A 418 11.38 -11.72 -3.44
N GLN A 419 12.65 -11.35 -3.63
CA GLN A 419 13.59 -12.07 -4.50
C GLN A 419 14.15 -13.38 -3.91
N LEU A 420 14.03 -13.61 -2.59
CA LEU A 420 14.51 -14.78 -1.87
C LEU A 420 13.45 -15.28 -0.86
N PRO A 421 12.35 -15.94 -1.31
CA PRO A 421 11.23 -16.32 -0.45
C PRO A 421 11.59 -17.18 0.77
N GLY A 422 12.66 -17.99 0.70
CA GLY A 422 13.13 -18.79 1.84
C GLY A 422 13.57 -17.98 3.06
N LEU A 423 13.86 -16.67 2.90
CA LEU A 423 14.17 -15.77 4.01
C LEU A 423 12.93 -15.28 4.76
N LYS A 424 11.75 -15.29 4.14
CA LYS A 424 10.51 -14.69 4.68
C LYS A 424 10.16 -15.21 6.06
N LYS A 425 10.22 -16.54 6.27
CA LYS A 425 9.98 -17.16 7.58
C LYS A 425 10.95 -16.66 8.67
N GLY A 426 12.26 -16.68 8.39
CA GLY A 426 13.28 -16.29 9.37
C GLY A 426 13.28 -14.79 9.67
N PHE A 427 12.97 -13.95 8.67
CA PHE A 427 12.67 -12.54 8.90
C PHE A 427 11.43 -12.38 9.79
N VAL A 428 10.35 -13.13 9.53
CA VAL A 428 9.10 -13.03 10.29
C VAL A 428 9.26 -13.42 11.75
N GLU A 429 9.96 -14.52 12.02
CA GLU A 429 10.23 -14.97 13.40
C GLU A 429 11.08 -13.92 14.15
N TRP A 430 12.14 -13.40 13.52
CA TRP A 430 12.97 -12.32 14.09
C TRP A 430 12.21 -11.00 14.34
N TYR A 431 11.37 -10.57 13.39
CA TYR A 431 10.63 -9.31 13.49
C TYR A 431 9.70 -9.32 14.71
N GLN A 432 9.03 -10.47 14.96
CA GLN A 432 8.19 -10.67 16.14
C GLN A 432 8.96 -10.62 17.46
N GLU A 433 10.20 -11.13 17.50
CA GLU A 433 11.06 -11.06 18.69
C GLU A 433 11.49 -9.63 19.01
N ALA A 434 11.79 -8.81 17.99
CA ALA A 434 12.09 -7.39 18.16
C ALA A 434 10.89 -6.60 18.70
N LEU A 435 9.70 -6.82 18.14
CA LEU A 435 8.45 -6.20 18.57
C LEU A 435 8.05 -6.61 19.99
N ALA A 436 8.21 -7.89 20.34
CA ALA A 436 8.01 -8.38 21.71
C ALA A 436 8.99 -7.75 22.72
N SER A 437 10.13 -7.26 22.23
CA SER A 437 11.11 -6.47 23.00
C SER A 437 10.80 -4.96 23.01
N GLY A 438 9.67 -4.52 22.44
CA GLY A 438 9.24 -3.12 22.39
C GLY A 438 9.93 -2.27 21.32
N ILE A 439 10.59 -2.89 20.34
CA ILE A 439 11.31 -2.20 19.26
C ILE A 439 10.68 -2.55 17.93
N ASP A 440 10.26 -1.55 17.16
CA ASP A 440 9.94 -1.71 15.74
C ASP A 440 11.22 -1.63 14.88
N PRO A 441 11.56 -2.67 14.09
CA PRO A 441 12.67 -2.61 13.16
C PRO A 441 12.49 -1.62 12.00
N ALA A 442 11.28 -1.43 11.45
CA ALA A 442 11.07 -0.62 10.24
C ALA A 442 11.45 0.86 10.43
N THR A 443 11.34 1.37 11.65
CA THR A 443 11.81 2.71 12.06
C THR A 443 13.26 2.73 12.59
N ASN A 444 13.87 1.57 12.87
CA ASN A 444 15.18 1.47 13.53
C ASN A 444 16.30 0.93 12.62
N VAL A 445 16.99 1.86 11.96
CA VAL A 445 18.19 1.64 11.11
C VAL A 445 19.17 0.60 11.66
N LYS A 446 19.51 0.66 12.96
CA LYS A 446 20.53 -0.23 13.54
C LYS A 446 20.07 -1.69 13.63
N VAL A 447 18.77 -1.90 13.86
CA VAL A 447 18.16 -3.23 14.03
C VAL A 447 18.01 -3.89 12.66
N LEU A 448 17.55 -3.16 11.64
CA LEU A 448 17.60 -3.62 10.25
C LEU A 448 19.03 -3.89 9.76
N GLU A 449 20.00 -3.03 10.07
CA GLU A 449 21.41 -3.25 9.72
C GLU A 449 21.96 -4.53 10.37
N GLN A 450 21.61 -4.83 11.63
CA GLN A 450 22.01 -6.06 12.29
C GLN A 450 21.45 -7.31 11.62
N TRP A 451 20.15 -7.32 11.27
CA TRP A 451 19.53 -8.44 10.56
C TRP A 451 20.07 -8.59 9.14
N LEU A 452 20.18 -7.50 8.38
CA LEU A 452 20.79 -7.50 7.05
C LEU A 452 22.21 -8.06 7.11
N ARG A 453 23.03 -7.68 8.10
CA ARG A 453 24.39 -8.20 8.25
C ARG A 453 24.42 -9.72 8.44
N GLY A 454 23.59 -10.25 9.35
CA GLY A 454 23.50 -11.71 9.59
C GLY A 454 22.99 -12.48 8.37
N THR A 455 21.98 -11.94 7.70
CA THR A 455 21.40 -12.52 6.47
C THR A 455 22.42 -12.50 5.32
N LEU A 456 23.04 -11.36 5.03
CA LEU A 456 24.02 -11.22 3.95
C LEU A 456 25.28 -12.10 4.19
N MET A 457 25.70 -12.28 5.45
CA MET A 457 26.79 -13.22 5.79
C MET A 457 26.46 -14.69 5.51
N THR A 458 25.19 -15.09 5.65
CA THR A 458 24.77 -16.51 5.46
C THR A 458 24.40 -16.84 4.01
N LEU A 459 24.18 -15.84 3.15
CA LEU A 459 23.84 -16.03 1.74
C LEU A 459 25.09 -16.28 0.88
N ASP A 460 25.11 -17.42 0.19
CA ASP A 460 26.20 -17.84 -0.70
C ASP A 460 25.99 -17.37 -2.15
N LEU A 461 25.59 -16.10 -2.33
CA LEU A 461 25.31 -15.49 -3.64
C LEU A 461 25.61 -13.98 -3.67
N PRO A 462 25.94 -13.36 -4.82
CA PRO A 462 26.20 -11.93 -4.92
C PRO A 462 24.92 -11.09 -4.77
N ILE A 463 24.99 -9.99 -4.02
CA ILE A 463 23.84 -9.11 -3.75
C ILE A 463 24.26 -7.67 -4.00
N ILE A 464 23.48 -6.94 -4.82
CA ILE A 464 23.76 -5.58 -5.24
C ILE A 464 22.62 -4.67 -4.78
N PHE A 465 22.94 -3.61 -4.03
CA PHE A 465 22.00 -2.54 -3.71
C PHE A 465 22.35 -1.30 -4.56
N ALA A 466 21.40 -0.80 -5.35
CA ALA A 466 21.56 0.37 -6.22
C ALA A 466 20.68 1.55 -5.75
N ILE A 467 21.28 2.68 -5.39
CA ILE A 467 20.58 3.81 -4.76
C ILE A 467 20.84 5.10 -5.54
N ASP A 468 19.82 5.61 -6.22
CA ASP A 468 19.90 6.87 -6.98
C ASP A 468 19.49 8.07 -6.14
N GLY A 469 20.20 9.21 -6.25
CA GLY A 469 19.80 10.49 -5.68
C GLY A 469 20.07 10.68 -4.19
N LEU A 470 21.24 10.25 -3.67
CA LEU A 470 21.58 10.35 -2.25
C LEU A 470 21.60 11.79 -1.68
N ASP A 471 21.76 12.80 -2.55
CA ASP A 471 21.65 14.22 -2.22
C ASP A 471 20.24 14.62 -1.77
N GLU A 472 19.19 13.98 -2.30
CA GLU A 472 17.79 14.21 -1.92
C GLU A 472 17.43 13.56 -0.56
N CYS A 473 18.38 12.88 0.10
CA CYS A 473 18.24 12.42 1.49
C CYS A 473 18.73 13.48 2.48
N ASP A 474 17.99 13.64 3.60
CA ASP A 474 18.40 14.53 4.68
C ASP A 474 19.80 14.16 5.23
N LYS A 475 20.55 15.15 5.69
CA LYS A 475 21.94 15.02 6.15
C LYS A 475 22.14 13.94 7.23
N ARG A 476 21.19 13.76 8.14
CA ARG A 476 21.23 12.75 9.23
C ARG A 476 20.94 11.36 8.67
N SER A 477 19.95 11.22 7.78
CA SER A 477 19.67 9.96 7.09
C SER A 477 20.80 9.54 6.16
N ARG A 478 21.27 10.42 5.27
CA ARG A 478 22.40 10.20 4.36
C ARG A 478 23.63 9.65 5.10
N SER A 479 24.02 10.32 6.19
CA SER A 479 25.19 9.92 6.99
C SER A 479 25.00 8.55 7.66
N ARG A 480 23.79 8.24 8.15
CA ARG A 480 23.44 6.92 8.73
C ARG A 480 23.43 5.81 7.66
N LEU A 481 22.81 6.07 6.52
CA LEU A 481 22.67 5.11 5.43
C LEU A 481 24.04 4.71 4.85
N LEU A 482 24.93 5.69 4.60
CA LEU A 482 26.30 5.40 4.17
C LEU A 482 27.09 4.62 5.22
N GLN A 483 26.94 4.94 6.51
CA GLN A 483 27.58 4.19 7.60
C GLN A 483 27.13 2.72 7.61
N SER A 484 25.81 2.47 7.53
CA SER A 484 25.26 1.11 7.48
C SER A 484 25.70 0.36 6.23
N LEU A 485 25.62 0.95 5.04
CA LEU A 485 26.04 0.33 3.78
C LEU A 485 27.54 0.02 3.73
N GLY A 486 28.38 0.90 4.28
CA GLY A 486 29.81 0.63 4.47
C GLY A 486 30.07 -0.52 5.44
N GLY A 487 29.34 -0.55 6.57
CA GLY A 487 29.39 -1.63 7.55
C GLY A 487 28.97 -3.00 6.98
N LEU A 488 27.95 -3.03 6.13
CA LEU A 488 27.51 -4.25 5.41
C LEU A 488 28.53 -4.68 4.35
N SER A 489 29.11 -3.74 3.59
CA SER A 489 30.11 -4.04 2.56
C SER A 489 31.38 -4.66 3.15
N LEU A 490 31.92 -4.05 4.21
CA LEU A 490 33.08 -4.57 4.94
C LEU A 490 32.81 -5.92 5.63
N ALA A 491 31.56 -6.20 5.99
CA ALA A 491 31.15 -7.43 6.66
C ALA A 491 30.84 -8.60 5.70
N THR A 492 30.56 -8.34 4.42
CA THR A 492 30.14 -9.38 3.45
C THR A 492 30.80 -9.14 2.09
N PRO A 493 31.84 -9.91 1.71
CA PRO A 493 32.57 -9.73 0.44
C PRO A 493 31.74 -9.88 -0.85
N ARG A 494 30.54 -10.46 -0.76
CA ARG A 494 29.59 -10.65 -1.87
C ARG A 494 28.53 -9.55 -1.98
N PHE A 495 28.48 -8.62 -1.03
CA PHE A 495 27.54 -7.50 -1.04
C PHE A 495 28.20 -6.29 -1.73
N LYS A 496 27.53 -5.71 -2.75
CA LYS A 496 28.02 -4.55 -3.48
C LYS A 496 27.00 -3.42 -3.45
N VAL A 497 27.49 -2.19 -3.47
CA VAL A 497 26.66 -0.99 -3.43
C VAL A 497 27.00 -0.10 -4.62
N LEU A 498 25.96 0.31 -5.35
CA LEU A 498 26.02 1.35 -6.37
C LEU A 498 25.22 2.55 -5.86
N VAL A 499 25.79 3.75 -5.89
CA VAL A 499 25.11 4.99 -5.43
C VAL A 499 25.25 6.09 -6.48
N SER A 500 24.23 6.92 -6.68
CA SER A 500 24.33 8.16 -7.45
C SER A 500 24.22 9.38 -6.53
N SER A 501 24.98 10.45 -6.81
CA SER A 501 24.78 11.73 -6.12
C SER A 501 25.35 12.97 -6.84
N ARG A 502 24.92 14.17 -6.43
CA ARG A 502 25.58 15.45 -6.74
C ARG A 502 27.01 15.49 -6.16
N ALA A 503 27.90 16.23 -6.82
CA ALA A 503 29.28 16.41 -6.39
C ALA A 503 29.46 17.44 -5.24
N GLU A 504 28.55 17.45 -4.27
CA GLU A 504 28.57 18.39 -3.13
C GLU A 504 29.76 18.12 -2.19
N GLU A 505 30.37 19.18 -1.65
CA GLU A 505 31.59 19.05 -0.83
C GLU A 505 31.37 18.24 0.46
N GLU A 506 30.16 18.29 1.04
CA GLU A 506 29.81 17.46 2.20
C GLU A 506 29.67 15.98 1.81
N ILE A 507 28.98 15.69 0.71
CA ILE A 507 28.68 14.33 0.28
C ILE A 507 29.95 13.64 -0.22
N THR A 508 30.72 14.30 -1.07
CA THR A 508 32.02 13.81 -1.55
C THR A 508 33.03 13.56 -0.43
N ARG A 509 32.95 14.32 0.67
CA ARG A 509 33.74 14.08 1.89
C ARG A 509 33.33 12.79 2.62
N GLN A 510 32.05 12.40 2.59
CA GLN A 510 31.55 11.13 3.14
C GLN A 510 31.85 9.93 2.22
N LEU A 511 31.81 10.13 0.90
CA LEU A 511 32.08 9.10 -0.12
C LEU A 511 33.59 8.87 -0.38
N LYS A 512 34.46 9.54 0.37
CA LYS A 512 35.91 9.50 0.19
C LYS A 512 36.49 8.09 0.40
N GLY A 513 36.97 7.48 -0.68
CA GLY A 513 37.60 6.14 -0.68
C GLY A 513 36.78 5.07 -1.40
N MET A 514 35.59 5.40 -1.88
CA MET A 514 34.78 4.56 -2.78
C MET A 514 35.23 4.74 -4.24
N SER A 515 35.07 3.70 -5.07
CA SER A 515 35.28 3.83 -6.51
C SER A 515 34.28 4.86 -7.06
N THR A 516 34.74 5.83 -7.86
CA THR A 516 33.90 6.97 -8.27
C THR A 516 34.04 7.27 -9.76
N ILE A 517 32.92 7.18 -10.49
CA ILE A 517 32.74 7.65 -11.86
C ILE A 517 32.10 9.04 -11.79
N THR A 518 32.43 9.94 -12.72
CA THR A 518 31.88 11.29 -12.78
C THR A 518 31.30 11.56 -14.16
N LEU A 519 30.01 11.87 -14.21
CA LEU A 519 29.31 12.35 -15.40
C LEU A 519 29.73 13.80 -15.67
N VAL A 520 30.80 13.96 -16.44
CA VAL A 520 31.24 15.24 -17.00
C VAL A 520 30.47 15.56 -18.29
N PRO A 521 30.38 16.84 -18.70
CA PRO A 521 29.93 17.20 -20.04
C PRO A 521 30.75 16.51 -21.13
N ASP A 522 30.06 15.87 -22.08
CA ASP A 522 30.67 15.26 -23.26
C ASP A 522 29.78 15.51 -24.50
N ALA A 523 30.40 15.97 -25.60
CA ALA A 523 29.67 16.41 -26.78
C ALA A 523 29.06 15.28 -27.61
N MET A 524 29.59 14.05 -27.54
CA MET A 524 29.02 12.89 -28.24
C MET A 524 27.81 12.35 -27.48
N ARG A 525 27.93 12.24 -26.15
CA ARG A 525 26.83 11.90 -25.24
C ARG A 525 25.70 12.92 -25.30
N ASP A 526 26.03 14.22 -25.26
CA ASP A 526 25.07 15.31 -25.42
C ASP A 526 24.34 15.21 -26.76
N ALA A 527 25.04 14.86 -27.86
CA ALA A 527 24.43 14.70 -29.17
C ALA A 527 23.37 13.60 -29.19
N LEU A 528 23.68 12.41 -28.64
CA LEU A 528 22.75 11.28 -28.53
C LEU A 528 21.52 11.60 -27.67
N ILE A 529 21.72 12.33 -26.56
CA ILE A 529 20.62 12.80 -25.70
C ILE A 529 19.72 13.79 -26.47
N VAL A 530 20.31 14.74 -27.20
CA VAL A 530 19.59 15.72 -28.00
C VAL A 530 18.79 15.04 -29.12
N GLU A 531 19.42 14.18 -29.90
CA GLU A 531 18.81 13.43 -31.01
C GLU A 531 17.59 12.64 -30.52
N ARG A 532 17.76 11.82 -29.48
CA ARG A 532 16.68 11.07 -28.82
C ARG A 532 15.54 11.95 -28.29
N THR A 533 15.85 13.14 -27.79
CA THR A 533 14.85 14.07 -27.23
C THR A 533 14.08 14.80 -28.35
N VAL A 534 14.76 15.19 -29.43
CA VAL A 534 14.16 15.83 -30.61
C VAL A 534 13.29 14.83 -31.36
N ASP A 535 13.76 13.60 -31.60
CA ASP A 535 12.99 12.54 -32.28
C ASP A 535 11.70 12.16 -31.54
N SER A 536 11.70 12.19 -30.21
CA SER A 536 10.56 11.76 -29.40
C SER A 536 9.52 12.84 -29.11
N GLN A 537 9.84 14.12 -29.31
CA GLN A 537 8.96 15.26 -28.99
C GLN A 537 8.70 16.21 -30.15
N LEU A 538 9.57 16.22 -31.17
CA LEU A 538 9.51 17.10 -32.33
C LEU A 538 9.49 16.30 -33.66
N ALA A 539 8.87 15.12 -33.63
CA ALA A 539 8.77 14.21 -34.77
C ALA A 539 8.12 14.85 -36.02
N ASP A 540 7.20 15.80 -35.82
CA ASP A 540 6.49 16.51 -36.90
C ASP A 540 7.26 17.71 -37.49
N LEU A 541 8.48 18.02 -37.01
CA LEU A 541 9.29 19.10 -37.60
C LEU A 541 9.85 18.70 -38.99
N PRO A 542 9.91 19.63 -39.96
CA PRO A 542 10.62 19.41 -41.21
C PRO A 542 12.09 19.02 -40.98
N GLU A 543 12.61 18.05 -41.73
CA GLU A 543 13.94 17.45 -41.49
C GLU A 543 15.10 18.46 -41.55
N ASP A 544 14.99 19.53 -42.34
CA ASP A 544 15.99 20.62 -42.36
C ASP A 544 15.97 21.46 -41.07
N VAL A 545 14.77 21.73 -40.54
CA VAL A 545 14.57 22.41 -39.26
C VAL A 545 14.99 21.49 -38.10
N LYS A 546 14.65 20.21 -38.17
CA LYS A 546 15.00 19.18 -37.18
C LYS A 546 16.51 18.98 -37.09
N GLY A 547 17.21 18.87 -38.23
CA GLY A 547 18.67 18.82 -38.30
C GLY A 547 19.35 20.09 -37.77
N LEU A 548 18.78 21.27 -38.03
CA LEU A 548 19.23 22.54 -37.46
C LEU A 548 19.09 22.58 -35.92
N VAL A 549 17.96 22.10 -35.39
CA VAL A 549 17.71 21.98 -33.94
C VAL A 549 18.73 21.03 -33.32
N THR A 550 18.79 19.77 -33.78
CA THR A 550 19.72 18.77 -33.26
C THR A 550 21.16 19.28 -33.30
N GLY A 551 21.68 19.65 -34.48
CA GLY A 551 23.06 20.12 -34.63
C GLY A 551 23.41 21.42 -33.88
N THR A 552 22.41 22.18 -33.41
CA THR A 552 22.62 23.37 -32.55
C THR A 552 22.54 23.02 -31.08
N LEU A 553 21.53 22.25 -30.65
CA LEU A 553 21.38 21.84 -29.26
C LEU A 553 22.52 20.90 -28.82
N SER A 554 22.98 19.98 -29.66
CA SER A 554 24.15 19.11 -29.36
C SER A 554 25.43 19.90 -29.10
N ARG A 555 25.59 21.07 -29.71
CA ARG A 555 26.73 21.99 -29.48
C ARG A 555 26.55 22.85 -28.22
N LEU A 556 25.31 23.10 -27.80
CA LEU A 556 24.99 24.02 -26.71
C LEU A 556 24.72 23.32 -25.37
N ALA A 557 24.34 22.03 -25.35
CA ALA A 557 23.85 21.33 -24.16
C ALA A 557 24.81 21.27 -22.96
N GLN A 558 26.13 21.18 -23.21
CA GLN A 558 27.20 21.22 -22.19
C GLN A 558 26.93 20.33 -20.95
N GLY A 559 26.50 19.08 -21.17
CA GLY A 559 26.21 18.11 -20.12
C GLY A 559 24.84 18.27 -19.43
N SER A 560 23.98 19.18 -19.89
CA SER A 560 22.65 19.42 -19.28
C SER A 560 21.52 18.82 -20.12
N ALA A 561 21.15 17.59 -19.79
CA ALA A 561 19.97 16.93 -20.36
C ALA A 561 18.67 17.66 -19.99
N ILE A 562 18.64 18.35 -18.84
CA ILE A 562 17.50 19.22 -18.45
C ILE A 562 17.41 20.40 -19.40
N TRP A 563 18.48 21.17 -19.63
CA TRP A 563 18.45 22.30 -20.56
C TRP A 563 18.01 21.86 -21.96
N THR A 564 18.50 20.70 -22.42
CA THR A 564 18.10 20.08 -23.69
C THR A 564 16.59 19.83 -23.73
N LYS A 565 16.04 19.10 -22.75
CA LYS A 565 14.62 18.79 -22.66
C LYS A 565 13.76 20.06 -22.60
N MET A 566 14.07 20.98 -21.69
CA MET A 566 13.29 22.22 -21.50
C MET A 566 13.34 23.13 -22.75
N THR A 567 14.43 23.07 -23.54
CA THR A 567 14.55 23.78 -24.81
C THR A 567 13.76 23.10 -25.94
N VAL A 568 13.73 21.78 -25.98
CA VAL A 568 12.90 21.00 -26.91
C VAL A 568 11.40 21.24 -26.64
N GLU A 569 10.98 21.21 -25.37
CA GLU A 569 9.61 21.60 -24.98
C GLU A 569 9.31 23.06 -25.40
N LEU A 570 10.23 24.01 -25.19
CA LEU A 570 10.08 25.40 -25.63
C LEU A 570 9.94 25.55 -27.17
N ILE A 571 10.47 24.62 -27.96
CA ILE A 571 10.24 24.54 -29.41
C ILE A 571 8.84 23.98 -29.71
N GLU A 572 8.45 22.87 -29.07
CA GLU A 572 7.12 22.25 -29.21
C GLU A 572 6.00 23.29 -28.98
N ILE A 573 6.10 24.03 -27.87
CA ILE A 573 5.12 25.03 -27.45
C ILE A 573 5.04 26.21 -28.44
N ARG A 574 6.18 26.62 -29.02
CA ARG A 574 6.24 27.75 -29.97
C ARG A 574 5.88 27.36 -31.40
N GLN A 575 5.79 26.08 -31.73
CA GLN A 575 5.41 25.57 -33.07
C GLN A 575 6.24 26.19 -34.21
N ILE A 576 7.56 26.34 -34.01
CA ILE A 576 8.44 27.06 -34.95
C ILE A 576 8.83 26.14 -36.13
N ASN A 577 7.94 26.01 -37.11
CA ASN A 577 8.14 25.11 -38.24
C ASN A 577 8.93 25.74 -39.40
N ALA A 578 9.42 26.98 -39.26
CA ALA A 578 10.10 27.73 -40.32
C ALA A 578 11.60 27.92 -40.03
N PHE A 579 12.47 27.41 -40.91
CA PHE A 579 13.94 27.33 -40.72
C PHE A 579 14.60 28.63 -40.22
N ASN A 580 14.34 29.78 -40.85
CA ASN A 580 14.93 31.05 -40.42
C ASN A 580 14.45 31.46 -39.01
N ALA A 581 13.15 31.35 -38.73
CA ALA A 581 12.61 31.66 -37.40
C ALA A 581 13.13 30.70 -36.33
N MET A 582 13.42 29.44 -36.68
CA MET A 582 14.09 28.49 -35.80
C MET A 582 15.53 28.91 -35.51
N ARG A 583 16.34 29.21 -36.54
CA ARG A 583 17.72 29.70 -36.35
C ARG A 583 17.74 30.94 -35.46
N ASP A 584 16.94 31.94 -35.80
CA ASP A 584 16.92 33.23 -35.10
C ASP A 584 16.45 33.06 -33.64
N PHE A 585 15.64 32.03 -33.33
CA PHE A 585 15.29 31.64 -31.96
C PHE A 585 16.43 30.89 -31.25
N LEU A 586 17.06 29.90 -31.91
CA LEU A 586 18.16 29.13 -31.33
C LEU A 586 19.38 30.01 -31.01
N GLU A 587 19.62 31.06 -31.78
CA GLU A 587 20.64 32.10 -31.52
C GLU A 587 20.34 32.96 -30.27
N GLN A 588 19.10 32.94 -29.75
CA GLN A 588 18.66 33.71 -28.58
C GLN A 588 18.54 32.86 -27.30
N LEU A 589 18.98 31.60 -27.31
CA LEU A 589 18.87 30.70 -26.15
C LEU A 589 19.86 31.07 -25.02
N PRO A 590 19.43 31.08 -23.74
CA PRO A 590 20.35 31.19 -22.60
C PRO A 590 21.21 29.92 -22.49
N GLN A 591 22.42 30.03 -21.93
CA GLN A 591 23.32 28.87 -21.82
C GLN A 591 22.86 27.88 -20.73
N PRO A 592 23.27 26.60 -20.77
CA PRO A 592 22.89 25.62 -19.75
C PRO A 592 23.32 25.96 -18.32
N ARG A 593 24.32 26.83 -18.14
CA ARG A 593 24.74 27.34 -16.83
C ARG A 593 23.76 28.36 -16.24
N GLN A 594 22.80 28.82 -17.05
CA GLN A 594 21.75 29.78 -16.73
C GLN A 594 20.37 29.07 -16.74
N LEU A 595 20.27 27.89 -16.11
CA LEU A 595 18.99 27.15 -16.00
C LEU A 595 17.87 28.01 -15.39
N SER A 596 18.21 28.90 -14.46
CA SER A 596 17.25 29.83 -13.86
C SER A 596 16.71 30.87 -14.86
N GLU A 597 17.56 31.44 -15.71
CA GLU A 597 17.11 32.29 -16.83
C GLU A 597 16.21 31.51 -17.80
N LEU A 598 16.48 30.22 -18.04
CA LEU A 598 15.60 29.38 -18.87
C LEU A 598 14.22 29.17 -18.20
N TYR A 599 14.19 28.91 -16.89
CA TYR A 599 12.93 28.81 -16.13
C TYR A 599 12.17 30.14 -16.06
N ALA A 600 12.86 31.27 -15.85
CA ALA A 600 12.26 32.60 -15.89
C ALA A 600 11.67 32.93 -17.28
N ASN A 601 12.39 32.59 -18.36
CA ASN A 601 11.89 32.72 -19.73
C ASN A 601 10.66 31.83 -20.01
N LEU A 602 10.66 30.58 -19.52
CA LEU A 602 9.51 29.68 -19.64
C LEU A 602 8.28 30.20 -18.88
N LEU A 603 8.47 30.65 -17.64
CA LEU A 603 7.40 31.24 -16.82
C LEU A 603 6.80 32.47 -17.52
N THR A 604 7.66 33.38 -18.00
CA THR A 604 7.27 34.59 -18.75
C THR A 604 6.49 34.23 -20.02
N ARG A 605 6.92 33.20 -20.76
CA ARG A 605 6.22 32.73 -21.98
C ARG A 605 4.88 32.08 -21.71
N TYR A 606 4.79 31.16 -20.76
CA TYR A 606 3.53 30.49 -20.42
C TYR A 606 2.49 31.46 -19.86
N THR A 607 2.95 32.47 -19.12
CA THR A 607 2.09 33.52 -18.57
C THR A 607 1.74 34.60 -19.59
N MET A 608 2.34 34.57 -20.79
CA MET A 608 2.12 35.51 -21.89
C MET A 608 2.41 36.98 -21.52
N ASP A 609 3.38 37.20 -20.62
CA ASP A 609 3.68 38.49 -19.98
C ASP A 609 2.49 39.12 -19.19
N ASP A 610 1.36 38.40 -19.03
CA ASP A 610 0.19 38.88 -18.29
C ASP A 610 0.41 38.79 -16.76
N PRO A 611 0.20 39.89 -16.00
CA PRO A 611 0.40 39.90 -14.55
C PRO A 611 -0.49 38.94 -13.76
N GLU A 612 -1.72 38.66 -14.21
CA GLU A 612 -2.65 37.78 -13.51
C GLU A 612 -2.24 36.31 -13.66
N ASN A 613 -1.99 35.87 -14.90
CA ASN A 613 -1.38 34.58 -15.22
C ASN A 613 -0.06 34.41 -14.47
N ARG A 614 0.81 35.44 -14.46
CA ARG A 614 2.10 35.37 -13.76
C ARG A 614 1.93 35.16 -12.26
N LYS A 615 0.95 35.84 -11.63
CA LYS A 615 0.65 35.62 -10.22
C LYS A 615 0.11 34.20 -9.96
N LEU A 616 -0.84 33.72 -10.77
CA LEU A 616 -1.35 32.34 -10.69
C LEU A 616 -0.24 31.30 -10.82
N ALA A 617 0.66 31.46 -11.79
CA ALA A 617 1.77 30.55 -12.04
C ALA A 617 2.81 30.57 -10.92
N THR A 618 3.24 31.76 -10.45
CA THR A 618 4.18 31.89 -9.32
C THR A 618 3.61 31.24 -8.07
N THR A 619 2.37 31.54 -7.67
CA THR A 619 1.76 30.94 -6.48
C THR A 619 1.59 29.42 -6.62
N ALA A 620 1.27 28.91 -7.81
CA ALA A 620 1.21 27.47 -8.05
C ALA A 620 2.57 26.76 -7.90
N LEU A 621 3.64 27.41 -8.35
CA LEU A 621 5.00 26.90 -8.20
C LEU A 621 5.49 26.98 -6.73
N GLU A 622 5.19 28.07 -6.01
CA GLU A 622 5.45 28.22 -4.58
C GLU A 622 4.77 27.11 -3.76
N VAL A 623 3.47 26.87 -4.01
CA VAL A 623 2.69 25.79 -3.39
C VAL A 623 3.34 24.41 -3.63
N LEU A 624 3.71 24.10 -4.87
CA LEU A 624 4.32 22.81 -5.23
C LEU A 624 5.77 22.65 -4.77
N ALA A 625 6.47 23.73 -4.44
CA ALA A 625 7.83 23.67 -3.89
C ALA A 625 7.86 23.16 -2.45
N VAL A 626 6.83 23.44 -1.65
CA VAL A 626 6.77 23.10 -0.21
C VAL A 626 5.69 22.08 0.16
N SER A 627 4.85 21.65 -0.79
CA SER A 627 3.79 20.67 -0.57
C SER A 627 4.32 19.36 0.02
N LYS A 628 3.80 18.95 1.20
CA LYS A 628 4.29 17.78 1.95
C LYS A 628 3.93 16.42 1.32
N ARG A 629 3.01 16.43 0.35
CA ARG A 629 2.66 15.29 -0.53
C ARG A 629 2.29 15.80 -1.92
N PRO A 630 2.26 14.94 -2.97
CA PRO A 630 1.63 15.31 -4.24
C PRO A 630 0.21 15.84 -4.04
N LEU A 631 -0.16 16.85 -4.84
CA LEU A 631 -1.49 17.44 -4.85
C LEU A 631 -2.35 16.86 -5.97
N SER A 632 -3.67 16.88 -5.81
CA SER A 632 -4.59 16.71 -6.92
C SER A 632 -4.64 17.98 -7.78
N LEU A 633 -5.24 17.89 -8.99
CA LEU A 633 -5.41 19.06 -9.85
C LEU A 633 -6.36 20.07 -9.19
N LEU A 634 -7.39 19.57 -8.49
CA LEU A 634 -8.34 20.39 -7.76
C LEU A 634 -7.70 21.03 -6.52
N GLU A 635 -6.97 20.28 -5.69
CA GLU A 635 -6.26 20.82 -4.52
C GLU A 635 -5.36 22.00 -4.89
N LEU A 636 -4.56 21.85 -5.95
CA LEU A 636 -3.71 22.93 -6.44
C LEU A 636 -4.52 24.13 -6.94
N GLY A 637 -5.62 23.90 -7.67
CA GLY A 637 -6.51 24.97 -8.14
C GLY A 637 -7.14 25.77 -6.98
N TRP A 638 -7.61 25.09 -5.94
CA TRP A 638 -8.18 25.71 -4.74
C TRP A 638 -7.12 26.47 -3.92
N ALA A 639 -5.92 25.88 -3.71
CA ALA A 639 -4.81 26.53 -3.03
C ALA A 639 -4.36 27.81 -3.75
N VAL A 640 -4.27 27.77 -5.09
CA VAL A 640 -3.83 28.90 -5.91
C VAL A 640 -4.89 30.00 -6.01
N ALA A 641 -6.16 29.66 -6.18
CA ALA A 641 -7.25 30.64 -6.15
C ALA A 641 -7.25 31.42 -4.82
N LEU A 642 -7.07 30.72 -3.70
CA LEU A 642 -7.02 31.34 -2.38
C LEU A 642 -5.74 32.15 -2.15
N GLY A 643 -4.56 31.64 -2.53
CA GLY A 643 -3.29 32.37 -2.42
C GLY A 643 -3.22 33.63 -3.29
N VAL A 644 -3.90 33.63 -4.44
CA VAL A 644 -3.99 34.79 -5.32
C VAL A 644 -4.99 35.84 -4.79
N ALA A 645 -6.05 35.45 -4.09
CA ALA A 645 -7.11 36.36 -3.65
C ALA A 645 -7.55 36.21 -2.15
N PRO A 646 -6.62 36.15 -1.18
CA PRO A 646 -6.86 35.61 0.17
C PRO A 646 -7.83 36.39 1.06
N ASN A 647 -8.24 37.60 0.67
CA ASN A 647 -9.19 38.45 1.40
C ASN A 647 -10.52 38.67 0.65
N THR A 648 -10.77 37.95 -0.45
CA THR A 648 -11.96 38.14 -1.30
C THR A 648 -13.07 37.13 -1.03
N VAL A 649 -12.78 36.06 -0.28
CA VAL A 649 -13.67 34.93 -0.06
C VAL A 649 -13.80 34.63 1.43
N SER A 650 -15.02 34.30 1.87
CA SER A 650 -15.29 33.79 3.22
C SER A 650 -16.07 32.46 3.23
N SER A 651 -16.43 31.92 2.07
CA SER A 651 -17.20 30.67 1.94
C SER A 651 -16.58 29.69 0.94
N VAL A 652 -16.75 28.39 1.18
CA VAL A 652 -16.32 27.30 0.30
C VAL A 652 -16.93 27.44 -1.11
N GLU A 653 -18.21 27.81 -1.21
CA GLU A 653 -18.88 28.10 -2.49
C GLU A 653 -18.25 29.31 -3.22
N GLY A 654 -17.92 30.36 -2.47
CA GLY A 654 -17.24 31.54 -3.00
C GLY A 654 -15.82 31.23 -3.51
N LEU A 655 -15.13 30.29 -2.87
CA LEU A 655 -13.81 29.83 -3.33
C LEU A 655 -13.94 28.99 -4.61
N ALA A 656 -14.89 28.03 -4.64
CA ALA A 656 -15.15 27.20 -5.80
C ALA A 656 -15.43 28.03 -7.07
N GLY A 657 -16.14 29.16 -6.93
CA GLY A 657 -16.39 30.12 -8.03
C GLY A 657 -15.16 30.82 -8.61
N LEU A 658 -13.98 30.71 -7.96
CA LEU A 658 -12.70 31.26 -8.43
C LEU A 658 -11.70 30.19 -8.91
N VAL A 659 -12.05 28.89 -8.83
CA VAL A 659 -11.12 27.79 -9.16
C VAL A 659 -11.09 27.51 -10.66
N ASP A 660 -9.94 27.81 -11.27
CA ASP A 660 -9.60 27.35 -12.63
C ASP A 660 -8.30 26.53 -12.59
N HIS A 661 -8.42 25.29 -12.09
CA HIS A 661 -7.30 24.33 -12.04
C HIS A 661 -6.72 24.06 -13.43
N MET A 662 -7.56 24.11 -14.48
CA MET A 662 -7.13 23.80 -15.84
C MET A 662 -6.30 24.94 -16.45
N ARG A 663 -6.56 26.21 -16.13
CA ARG A 663 -5.67 27.35 -16.43
C ARG A 663 -4.39 27.26 -15.63
N VAL A 664 -4.47 27.02 -14.32
CA VAL A 664 -3.28 26.86 -13.46
C VAL A 664 -2.33 25.78 -14.00
N VAL A 665 -2.85 24.59 -14.31
CA VAL A 665 -2.06 23.46 -14.86
C VAL A 665 -1.48 23.78 -16.23
N LYS A 666 -2.20 24.49 -17.10
CA LYS A 666 -1.65 24.97 -18.39
C LYS A 666 -0.49 25.94 -18.19
N LEU A 667 -0.60 26.88 -17.25
CA LEU A 667 0.43 27.88 -16.97
C LEU A 667 1.73 27.28 -16.40
N ILE A 668 1.64 26.18 -15.62
CA ILE A 668 2.81 25.53 -15.02
C ILE A 668 3.29 24.27 -15.74
N ARG A 669 2.73 23.93 -16.92
CA ARG A 669 3.00 22.68 -17.65
C ARG A 669 4.48 22.27 -17.79
N PRO A 670 5.47 23.16 -18.06
CA PRO A 670 6.86 22.71 -18.27
C PRO A 670 7.59 22.45 -16.94
N PHE A 671 7.00 22.86 -15.80
CA PHE A 671 7.58 22.75 -14.47
C PHE A 671 7.11 21.52 -13.71
N VAL A 672 6.14 20.77 -14.24
CA VAL A 672 5.49 19.63 -13.56
C VAL A 672 5.73 18.31 -14.30
N ALA A 673 5.70 17.20 -13.58
CA ALA A 673 5.76 15.86 -14.17
C ALA A 673 4.52 15.57 -15.04
N ARG A 674 4.56 14.52 -15.88
CA ARG A 674 3.42 14.10 -16.71
C ARG A 674 2.17 13.87 -15.84
N ILE A 675 1.09 14.58 -16.14
CA ILE A 675 -0.20 14.52 -15.44
C ILE A 675 -1.14 13.56 -16.20
N ASP A 676 -1.72 12.60 -15.48
CA ASP A 676 -2.84 11.78 -15.90
C ASP A 676 -4.15 12.57 -15.73
N THR A 677 -4.57 13.24 -16.80
CA THR A 677 -5.80 14.04 -16.81
C THR A 677 -7.09 13.20 -16.86
N GLY A 678 -7.02 11.88 -16.65
CA GLY A 678 -8.19 11.01 -16.53
C GLY A 678 -8.96 11.20 -15.22
N ASP A 679 -8.28 11.62 -14.15
CA ASP A 679 -8.89 11.90 -12.84
C ASP A 679 -8.29 13.18 -12.21
N ASN A 680 -9.15 14.17 -11.94
CA ASN A 680 -8.74 15.44 -11.34
C ASN A 680 -8.55 15.37 -9.80
N LYS A 681 -9.14 14.37 -9.11
CA LYS A 681 -9.04 14.17 -7.65
C LYS A 681 -7.81 13.36 -7.24
N LYS A 682 -7.26 12.55 -8.14
CA LYS A 682 -6.02 11.77 -7.94
C LYS A 682 -4.82 12.65 -7.59
N TYR A 683 -4.08 12.31 -6.53
CA TYR A 683 -2.85 13.01 -6.13
C TYR A 683 -1.71 12.72 -7.13
N GLN A 684 -1.29 13.73 -7.88
CA GLN A 684 -0.36 13.53 -9.00
C GLN A 684 0.53 14.71 -9.37
N VAL A 685 0.18 15.95 -9.01
CA VAL A 685 1.00 17.11 -9.36
C VAL A 685 2.24 17.14 -8.48
N LYS A 686 3.41 17.10 -9.13
CA LYS A 686 4.74 17.31 -8.56
C LYS A 686 5.58 18.11 -9.54
N LEU A 687 6.56 18.86 -9.02
CA LEU A 687 7.59 19.49 -9.86
C LEU A 687 8.37 18.42 -10.66
N VAL A 688 8.78 18.77 -11.87
CA VAL A 688 9.42 17.85 -12.83
C VAL A 688 10.85 17.47 -12.42
N HIS A 689 11.55 18.34 -11.69
CA HIS A 689 12.91 18.12 -11.20
C HIS A 689 13.24 19.05 -10.02
N GLN A 690 14.14 18.64 -9.12
CA GLN A 690 14.49 19.40 -7.91
C GLN A 690 15.10 20.78 -8.22
N SER A 691 15.80 20.92 -9.35
CA SER A 691 16.31 22.22 -9.79
C SER A 691 15.24 23.27 -10.10
N VAL A 692 13.98 22.86 -10.31
CA VAL A 692 12.84 23.78 -10.39
C VAL A 692 12.47 24.29 -9.00
N LYS A 693 12.46 23.42 -7.97
CA LYS A 693 12.31 23.82 -6.56
C LYS A 693 13.43 24.78 -6.15
N GLU A 694 14.67 24.45 -6.48
CA GLU A 694 15.84 25.32 -6.24
C GLU A 694 15.67 26.71 -6.88
N PHE A 695 15.20 26.79 -8.13
CA PHE A 695 14.88 28.06 -8.81
C PHE A 695 13.76 28.85 -8.12
N ILE A 696 12.68 28.18 -7.72
CA ILE A 696 11.55 28.80 -7.00
C ILE A 696 12.05 29.42 -5.68
N LEU A 697 12.84 28.67 -4.91
CA LEU A 697 13.41 29.14 -3.64
C LEU A 697 14.48 30.22 -3.85
N ALA A 698 15.26 30.20 -4.94
CA ALA A 698 16.40 31.10 -5.13
C ALA A 698 16.08 32.43 -5.85
N GLU A 699 15.17 32.44 -6.83
CA GLU A 699 14.93 33.64 -7.67
C GLU A 699 13.54 34.26 -7.50
N LEU A 700 12.47 33.46 -7.42
CA LEU A 700 11.11 34.02 -7.23
C LEU A 700 11.00 34.74 -5.87
N VAL A 701 11.57 34.15 -4.82
CA VAL A 701 11.66 34.74 -3.48
C VAL A 701 12.49 36.04 -3.48
N THR A 702 13.67 36.04 -4.10
CA THR A 702 14.55 37.22 -4.16
C THR A 702 13.91 38.37 -4.96
N ALA A 703 13.15 38.06 -6.01
CA ALA A 703 12.37 39.04 -6.75
C ALA A 703 11.28 39.68 -5.87
N ALA A 704 10.52 38.89 -5.11
CA ALA A 704 9.49 39.38 -4.19
C ALA A 704 10.08 40.24 -3.06
N SER A 705 11.26 39.88 -2.53
CA SER A 705 11.97 40.66 -1.49
C SER A 705 12.51 42.00 -2.00
N SER A 706 12.70 42.18 -3.31
CA SER A 706 13.27 43.41 -3.88
C SER A 706 12.33 44.63 -3.81
N THR A 707 11.03 44.41 -3.62
CA THR A 707 10.00 45.48 -3.53
C THR A 707 9.88 46.15 -2.15
N SER A 708 10.50 45.63 -1.09
CA SER A 708 10.43 46.21 0.26
C SER A 708 11.62 47.12 0.58
N THR A 709 11.58 48.37 0.10
CA THR A 709 12.64 49.37 0.34
C THR A 709 12.59 49.98 1.75
N HIS A 710 12.91 49.20 2.79
CA HIS A 710 13.20 49.71 4.12
C HIS A 710 14.40 48.99 4.76
N GLN A 711 15.16 49.74 5.56
CA GLN A 711 16.31 49.22 6.31
C GLN A 711 15.82 48.32 7.44
N ALA A 712 16.20 47.04 7.43
CA ALA A 712 15.98 46.11 8.54
C ALA A 712 17.31 45.89 9.29
N GLU A 713 17.27 45.90 10.62
CA GLU A 713 18.44 45.65 11.49
C GLU A 713 18.72 44.14 11.69
N HIS A 714 18.07 43.28 10.91
CA HIS A 714 18.10 41.82 11.04
C HIS A 714 18.45 41.16 9.70
N PRO A 715 19.11 39.99 9.71
CA PRO A 715 19.38 39.24 8.49
C PRO A 715 18.07 38.86 7.78
N PRO A 716 18.05 38.80 6.44
CA PRO A 716 16.87 38.36 5.70
C PRO A 716 16.52 36.90 6.06
N PRO A 717 15.23 36.52 6.02
CA PRO A 717 14.81 35.14 6.23
C PRO A 717 15.50 34.18 5.25
N PRO A 718 15.74 32.91 5.64
CA PRO A 718 16.12 31.85 4.71
C PRO A 718 15.12 31.78 3.54
N PRO A 719 15.57 31.71 2.27
CA PRO A 719 14.64 31.78 1.13
C PRO A 719 13.57 30.68 1.11
N ALA A 720 13.87 29.52 1.71
CA ALA A 720 12.92 28.42 1.89
C ALA A 720 11.71 28.76 2.79
N GLU A 721 11.81 29.72 3.72
CA GLU A 721 10.70 30.07 4.61
C GLU A 721 9.59 30.86 3.92
N TYR A 722 9.85 31.52 2.79
CA TYR A 722 8.85 32.37 2.12
C TYR A 722 7.72 31.54 1.49
N PRO A 723 7.96 30.44 0.74
CA PRO A 723 6.87 29.60 0.24
C PRO A 723 6.21 28.77 1.34
N GLU A 724 6.96 28.36 2.38
CA GLU A 724 6.37 27.73 3.59
C GLU A 724 5.37 28.68 4.26
N ALA A 725 5.70 29.97 4.41
CA ALA A 725 4.81 30.99 4.93
C ALA A 725 3.64 31.30 3.99
N THR A 726 3.84 31.26 2.68
CA THR A 726 2.76 31.40 1.69
C THR A 726 1.76 30.24 1.82
N MET A 727 2.25 29.01 1.90
CA MET A 727 1.42 27.82 2.05
C MET A 727 0.71 27.75 3.41
N LEU A 728 1.40 28.15 4.49
CA LEU A 728 0.82 28.31 5.83
C LEU A 728 -0.36 29.30 5.80
N ASN A 729 -0.19 30.47 5.19
CA ASN A 729 -1.26 31.46 5.07
C ASN A 729 -2.43 30.95 4.21
N ILE A 730 -2.17 30.24 3.11
CA ILE A 730 -3.22 29.59 2.29
C ILE A 730 -4.03 28.60 3.13
N CYS A 731 -3.38 27.68 3.86
CA CYS A 731 -4.06 26.72 4.71
C CYS A 731 -4.84 27.39 5.86
N LEU A 732 -4.29 28.45 6.47
CA LEU A 732 -4.98 29.19 7.54
C LEU A 732 -6.21 29.93 7.02
N GLN A 733 -6.13 30.66 5.90
CA GLN A 733 -7.32 31.29 5.32
C GLN A 733 -8.35 30.26 4.86
N TYR A 734 -7.93 29.06 4.44
CA TYR A 734 -8.86 27.98 4.11
C TYR A 734 -9.60 27.52 5.35
N LEU A 735 -8.89 27.21 6.44
CA LEU A 735 -9.50 26.81 7.71
C LEU A 735 -10.40 27.90 8.31
N LEU A 736 -10.15 29.18 7.99
CA LEU A 736 -10.96 30.32 8.40
C LEU A 736 -12.30 30.48 7.65
N LEU A 737 -12.55 29.75 6.55
CA LEU A 737 -13.82 29.77 5.84
C LEU A 737 -15.02 29.47 6.78
N ASN A 738 -16.18 30.03 6.46
CA ASN A 738 -17.36 30.01 7.32
C ASN A 738 -17.87 28.60 7.60
N GLU A 739 -17.95 27.76 6.56
CA GLU A 739 -18.52 26.41 6.59
C GLU A 739 -17.82 25.53 7.64
N ILE A 740 -16.50 25.68 7.74
CA ILE A 740 -15.64 24.90 8.66
C ILE A 740 -15.94 25.25 10.13
N ASN A 741 -16.60 26.38 10.42
CA ASN A 741 -17.07 26.73 11.76
C ASN A 741 -18.59 26.65 11.94
N THR A 742 -19.37 26.30 10.92
CA THR A 742 -20.84 26.16 11.02
C THR A 742 -21.33 24.74 10.83
N ILE A 743 -20.76 23.99 9.88
CA ILE A 743 -21.07 22.60 9.58
C ILE A 743 -20.39 21.69 10.60
N ASP A 744 -21.07 20.64 11.07
CA ASP A 744 -20.46 19.58 11.87
C ASP A 744 -19.84 18.54 10.93
N PHE A 745 -18.52 18.37 10.98
CA PHE A 745 -17.80 17.48 10.05
C PHE A 745 -18.21 16.00 10.19
N PHE A 746 -18.64 15.60 11.39
CA PHE A 746 -19.42 14.39 11.66
C PHE A 746 -20.61 14.76 12.55
N SER A 747 -21.79 14.20 12.28
CA SER A 747 -22.92 14.31 13.22
C SER A 747 -22.76 13.30 14.37
N PRO A 748 -23.34 13.57 15.56
CA PRO A 748 -23.34 12.62 16.67
C PRO A 748 -23.97 11.27 16.30
N GLU A 749 -24.98 11.28 15.43
CA GLU A 749 -25.66 10.08 14.94
C GLU A 749 -24.76 9.29 13.98
N LEU A 750 -23.99 9.96 13.11
CA LEU A 750 -23.01 9.30 12.24
C LEU A 750 -21.91 8.63 13.05
N LEU A 751 -21.36 9.32 14.06
CA LEU A 751 -20.37 8.73 14.97
C LEU A 751 -20.97 7.50 15.69
N ALA A 752 -22.17 7.61 16.26
CA ALA A 752 -22.85 6.49 16.92
C ALA A 752 -23.20 5.33 15.97
N ILE A 753 -23.54 5.60 14.71
CA ILE A 753 -23.82 4.58 13.69
C ILE A 753 -22.54 3.86 13.24
N HIS A 754 -21.38 4.52 13.29
CA HIS A 754 -20.09 3.91 12.98
C HIS A 754 -19.38 3.27 14.20
N GLU A 755 -19.76 3.63 15.43
CA GLU A 755 -19.43 2.86 16.65
C GLU A 755 -20.25 1.56 16.77
N LEU A 756 -21.39 1.45 16.08
CA LEU A 756 -22.08 0.17 15.93
C LEU A 756 -21.26 -0.74 14.98
N PRO A 757 -20.90 -1.97 15.41
CA PRO A 757 -20.02 -2.83 14.62
C PRO A 757 -20.69 -3.28 13.32
N SER A 758 -20.28 -2.69 12.20
CA SER A 758 -20.71 -3.05 10.86
C SER A 758 -20.24 -4.47 10.51
N HIS A 759 -21.18 -5.41 10.49
CA HIS A 759 -20.98 -6.80 10.03
C HIS A 759 -19.97 -7.67 10.80
N VAL A 760 -19.70 -7.38 12.08
CA VAL A 760 -19.07 -8.38 12.97
C VAL A 760 -20.01 -9.57 13.16
N ASP A 761 -19.53 -10.79 12.90
CA ASP A 761 -20.32 -12.01 13.11
C ASP A 761 -20.61 -12.21 14.61
N LEU A 762 -21.90 -12.26 14.95
CA LEU A 762 -22.41 -12.32 16.33
C LEU A 762 -22.06 -13.62 17.09
N PHE A 763 -21.28 -14.51 16.46
CA PHE A 763 -20.76 -15.74 17.07
C PHE A 763 -19.26 -15.72 17.38
N THR A 764 -18.49 -14.75 16.88
CA THR A 764 -17.08 -14.57 17.29
C THR A 764 -16.99 -13.71 18.55
N ALA A 765 -16.59 -14.31 19.67
CA ALA A 765 -16.45 -13.60 20.93
C ALA A 765 -15.19 -12.69 20.93
N SER A 766 -15.40 -11.42 21.29
CA SER A 766 -14.38 -10.48 21.77
C SER A 766 -13.10 -10.32 20.93
N HIS A 767 -13.24 -9.70 19.76
CA HIS A 767 -12.16 -8.85 19.21
C HIS A 767 -12.74 -7.51 18.74
N TRP A 768 -12.51 -6.47 19.52
CA TRP A 768 -12.08 -5.19 18.93
C TRP A 768 -10.79 -5.50 18.13
N PRO A 769 -10.51 -4.85 16.99
CA PRO A 769 -9.28 -5.09 16.24
C PRO A 769 -8.09 -5.08 17.19
N SER A 770 -7.42 -6.21 17.33
CA SER A 770 -6.23 -6.30 18.17
C SER A 770 -5.22 -5.33 17.56
N TYR A 771 -4.73 -4.38 18.36
CA TYR A 771 -3.68 -3.45 17.96
C TYR A 771 -2.39 -4.27 17.77
N ASP A 772 -2.26 -4.92 16.61
CA ASP A 772 -0.98 -5.41 16.13
C ASP A 772 -0.19 -4.14 15.79
N ALA A 773 0.80 -3.82 16.63
CA ALA A 773 1.51 -2.53 16.66
C ALA A 773 2.48 -2.36 15.48
N GLN A 774 1.95 -2.53 14.28
CA GLN A 774 2.59 -3.18 13.14
C GLN A 774 1.84 -2.91 11.84
N THR A 775 0.50 -2.81 11.88
CA THR A 775 -0.28 -2.45 10.70
C THR A 775 -0.16 -0.96 10.44
N THR A 776 0.44 -0.59 9.30
CA THR A 776 0.44 0.80 8.85
C THR A 776 -0.99 1.29 8.67
N TRP A 777 -1.24 2.56 8.98
CA TRP A 777 -2.56 3.14 8.84
C TRP A 777 -3.11 2.97 7.42
N ASP A 778 -2.29 3.21 6.41
CA ASP A 778 -2.68 3.13 5.00
C ASP A 778 -3.16 1.70 4.60
N GLU A 779 -2.64 0.63 5.21
CA GLU A 779 -3.13 -0.75 5.00
C GLU A 779 -4.32 -1.11 5.90
N LEU A 780 -4.37 -0.60 7.13
CA LEU A 780 -5.55 -0.70 8.02
C LEU A 780 -6.78 -0.04 7.36
N GLU A 781 -6.55 1.04 6.63
CA GLU A 781 -7.55 1.91 6.02
C GLU A 781 -8.05 1.42 4.65
N GLN A 782 -7.33 0.54 3.95
CA GLN A 782 -7.67 0.08 2.58
C GLN A 782 -9.05 -0.60 2.47
N ASP A 783 -9.46 -1.38 3.48
CA ASP A 783 -10.77 -2.04 3.56
C ASP A 783 -11.81 -1.22 4.36
N MET A 784 -11.47 0.00 4.81
CA MET A 784 -12.38 0.84 5.60
C MET A 784 -13.33 1.65 4.70
N LEU A 785 -14.44 2.07 5.31
CA LEU A 785 -15.28 3.11 4.73
C LEU A 785 -14.50 4.44 4.72
N HIS A 786 -14.20 4.93 3.52
CA HIS A 786 -13.80 6.32 3.29
C HIS A 786 -15.03 7.22 3.19
N TYR A 787 -14.83 8.52 3.40
CA TYR A 787 -15.78 9.58 3.12
C TYR A 787 -15.12 10.67 2.28
N ASP A 788 -15.92 11.45 1.55
CA ASP A 788 -15.42 12.61 0.82
C ASP A 788 -15.82 13.91 1.58
N PRO A 789 -14.86 14.76 2.00
CA PRO A 789 -15.17 16.07 2.61
C PRO A 789 -15.95 17.01 1.68
N THR A 790 -15.85 16.84 0.37
CA THR A 790 -16.51 17.68 -0.63
C THR A 790 -18.03 17.45 -0.63
N GLU A 791 -18.47 16.20 -0.45
CA GLU A 791 -19.89 15.84 -0.25
C GLU A 791 -20.47 16.46 1.04
N ARG A 792 -19.61 16.77 2.01
CA ARG A 792 -19.98 17.44 3.28
C ARG A 792 -19.87 18.97 3.21
N GLY A 793 -19.52 19.54 2.05
CA GLY A 793 -19.42 20.98 1.86
C GLY A 793 -18.11 21.62 2.35
N PHE A 794 -17.05 20.84 2.61
CA PHE A 794 -15.75 21.36 3.07
C PHE A 794 -14.79 21.74 1.92
N GLY A 795 -15.07 21.34 0.69
CA GLY A 795 -14.27 21.65 -0.50
C GLY A 795 -13.00 20.80 -0.65
N GLU A 796 -12.37 20.89 -1.83
CA GLU A 796 -11.37 19.93 -2.32
C GLU A 796 -10.01 19.99 -1.56
N PHE A 797 -9.66 21.14 -0.98
CA PHE A 797 -8.36 21.35 -0.32
C PHE A 797 -8.42 21.18 1.21
N PHE A 798 -9.59 20.86 1.78
CA PHE A 798 -9.76 20.73 3.24
C PHE A 798 -8.87 19.65 3.88
N VAL A 799 -8.63 18.54 3.18
CA VAL A 799 -7.75 17.46 3.65
C VAL A 799 -6.33 17.96 3.81
N TYR A 800 -5.76 18.55 2.75
CA TYR A 800 -4.41 19.10 2.80
C TYR A 800 -4.30 20.21 3.85
N ALA A 801 -5.23 21.17 3.83
CA ALA A 801 -5.26 22.29 4.76
C ALA A 801 -5.32 21.82 6.22
N SER A 802 -6.08 20.77 6.54
CA SER A 802 -6.21 20.26 7.90
C SER A 802 -5.01 19.44 8.37
N CYS A 803 -4.41 18.63 7.48
CA CYS A 803 -3.33 17.71 7.86
C CYS A 803 -1.94 18.36 7.88
N TYR A 804 -1.63 19.27 6.96
CA TYR A 804 -0.25 19.73 6.75
C TYR A 804 0.02 21.18 7.15
N TRP A 805 -1.00 21.98 7.52
CA TRP A 805 -0.76 23.36 7.98
C TRP A 805 0.16 23.42 9.20
N VAL A 806 0.12 22.39 10.05
CA VAL A 806 0.97 22.27 11.25
C VAL A 806 2.44 22.06 10.90
N ASP A 807 2.77 21.36 9.81
CA ASP A 807 4.15 21.22 9.33
C ASP A 807 4.69 22.57 8.84
N HIS A 808 3.87 23.30 8.08
CA HIS A 808 4.19 24.66 7.63
C HIS A 808 4.31 25.64 8.82
N PHE A 809 3.49 25.46 9.87
CA PHE A 809 3.47 26.27 11.10
C PHE A 809 4.70 26.03 12.00
N GLY A 810 5.23 24.81 12.00
CA GLY A 810 6.51 24.48 12.63
C GLY A 810 7.72 25.00 11.84
N ALA A 811 7.63 25.00 10.50
CA ALA A 811 8.74 25.39 9.62
C ALA A 811 9.06 26.90 9.64
N VAL A 812 8.05 27.77 9.67
CA VAL A 812 8.24 29.23 9.58
C VAL A 812 8.65 29.82 10.92
N SER A 813 9.89 30.32 11.01
CA SER A 813 10.53 30.83 12.21
C SER A 813 10.91 32.31 12.13
N ALA A 814 11.05 32.88 10.94
CA ALA A 814 11.40 34.29 10.75
C ALA A 814 10.23 35.21 11.15
N ALA A 815 10.47 36.12 12.09
CA ALA A 815 9.45 36.97 12.70
C ALA A 815 8.61 37.80 11.70
N SER A 816 9.18 38.18 10.56
CA SER A 816 8.50 38.93 9.48
C SER A 816 7.58 38.06 8.59
N LEU A 817 7.68 36.74 8.67
CA LEU A 817 6.90 35.77 7.90
C LEU A 817 5.84 35.04 8.74
N LEU A 818 5.86 35.22 10.07
CA LEU A 818 4.88 34.62 10.98
C LEU A 818 3.45 35.11 10.67
N PRO A 819 2.45 34.22 10.58
CA PRO A 819 1.06 34.61 10.31
C PRO A 819 0.48 35.48 11.44
N ALA A 820 -0.69 36.07 11.17
CA ALA A 820 -1.39 36.87 12.17
C ALA A 820 -1.84 36.02 13.37
N LEU A 821 -1.54 36.46 14.60
CA LEU A 821 -1.98 35.77 15.82
C LEU A 821 -3.51 35.62 15.86
N GLY A 822 -4.25 36.65 15.41
CA GLY A 822 -5.70 36.62 15.30
C GLY A 822 -6.26 35.60 14.30
N ASP A 823 -5.42 34.96 13.48
CA ASP A 823 -5.81 33.86 12.59
C ASP A 823 -5.60 32.53 13.30
N ILE A 824 -4.43 32.33 13.92
CA ILE A 824 -4.16 31.17 14.79
C ILE A 824 -5.18 31.09 15.94
N GLU A 825 -5.48 32.21 16.60
CA GLU A 825 -6.48 32.28 17.67
C GLU A 825 -7.91 31.96 17.21
N ARG A 826 -8.24 32.21 15.92
CA ARG A 826 -9.55 31.89 15.34
C ARG A 826 -9.63 30.47 14.77
N VAL A 827 -8.51 29.88 14.35
CA VAL A 827 -8.41 28.46 13.94
C VAL A 827 -8.40 27.56 15.16
N CYS A 828 -7.61 27.92 16.18
CA CYS A 828 -7.41 27.15 17.40
C CYS A 828 -8.35 27.57 18.55
N GLN A 829 -9.42 28.31 18.27
CA GLN A 829 -10.35 28.83 19.27
C GLN A 829 -10.95 27.69 20.11
N ALA A 830 -10.74 27.72 21.43
CA ALA A 830 -11.21 26.68 22.35
C ALA A 830 -12.73 26.48 22.26
N GLY A 831 -13.17 25.23 22.08
CA GLY A 831 -14.59 24.88 21.94
C GLY A 831 -15.27 25.32 20.63
N SER A 832 -14.51 25.82 19.64
CA SER A 832 -15.07 26.14 18.31
C SER A 832 -15.29 24.88 17.45
N LYS A 833 -16.29 24.93 16.55
CA LYS A 833 -16.47 23.87 15.55
C LYS A 833 -15.26 23.77 14.62
N ARG A 834 -14.64 24.90 14.26
CA ARG A 834 -13.42 24.93 13.43
C ARG A 834 -12.30 24.09 14.04
N LEU A 835 -12.06 24.23 15.34
CA LEU A 835 -11.05 23.45 16.06
C LEU A 835 -11.36 21.95 16.03
N ALA A 836 -12.61 21.58 16.33
CA ALA A 836 -13.06 20.18 16.31
C ALA A 836 -13.00 19.55 14.90
N ASN A 837 -13.44 20.29 13.87
CA ASN A 837 -13.47 19.85 12.48
C ASN A 837 -12.05 19.68 11.91
N TRP A 838 -11.15 20.64 12.14
CA TRP A 838 -9.73 20.51 11.79
C TRP A 838 -9.13 19.25 12.44
N MET A 839 -9.27 19.10 13.76
CA MET A 839 -8.70 17.94 14.48
C MET A 839 -9.27 16.61 13.99
N ALA A 840 -10.58 16.53 13.75
CA ALA A 840 -11.23 15.33 13.27
C ALA A 840 -10.74 14.91 11.87
N GLN A 841 -10.43 15.86 10.98
CA GLN A 841 -9.80 15.60 9.69
C GLN A 841 -8.31 15.28 9.82
N ASN A 842 -7.58 15.95 10.71
CA ASN A 842 -6.15 15.70 10.96
C ASN A 842 -5.89 14.26 11.44
N GLN A 843 -6.78 13.74 12.30
CA GLN A 843 -6.81 12.33 12.73
C GLN A 843 -7.02 11.32 11.58
N ARG A 844 -7.40 11.77 10.37
CA ARG A 844 -7.88 10.94 9.24
C ARG A 844 -7.30 11.41 7.89
N PRO A 845 -5.98 11.41 7.64
CA PRO A 845 -5.40 11.89 6.38
C PRO A 845 -5.92 11.20 5.11
N SER A 846 -6.28 9.92 5.20
CA SER A 846 -6.90 9.15 4.09
C SER A 846 -8.42 9.28 4.02
N CYS A 847 -9.02 10.15 4.81
CA CYS A 847 -10.48 10.33 4.95
C CYS A 847 -11.25 9.04 5.26
N THR A 848 -10.69 8.18 6.12
CA THR A 848 -11.37 7.01 6.70
C THR A 848 -12.23 7.38 7.91
N ILE A 849 -13.37 6.71 8.08
CA ILE A 849 -14.31 6.99 9.17
C ILE A 849 -13.65 6.86 10.56
N LEU A 850 -12.83 5.83 10.77
CA LEU A 850 -12.10 5.59 12.01
C LEU A 850 -10.88 6.52 12.13
N ALA A 851 -10.63 7.06 13.32
CA ALA A 851 -9.48 7.91 13.60
C ALA A 851 -8.19 7.09 13.77
N ARG A 852 -7.07 7.59 13.23
CA ARG A 852 -5.73 7.06 13.52
C ARG A 852 -5.34 7.21 14.99
N TYR A 853 -5.82 8.25 15.66
CA TYR A 853 -5.54 8.50 17.07
C TYR A 853 -6.66 9.30 17.74
N PRO A 854 -7.03 8.99 19.00
CA PRO A 854 -8.02 9.76 19.74
C PRO A 854 -7.41 11.08 20.20
N PHE A 855 -7.87 12.19 19.62
CA PHE A 855 -7.42 13.54 19.96
C PHE A 855 -8.65 14.38 20.34
N ASN A 856 -8.66 14.97 21.54
CA ASN A 856 -9.86 15.59 22.11
C ASN A 856 -9.79 17.12 22.02
N PRO A 857 -10.63 17.80 21.22
CA PRO A 857 -10.59 19.26 21.06
C PRO A 857 -10.80 20.02 22.37
N ASP A 858 -11.48 19.46 23.37
CA ASP A 858 -11.70 20.10 24.67
C ASP A 858 -10.41 20.27 25.50
N LEU A 859 -9.31 19.61 25.11
CA LEU A 859 -7.99 19.73 25.75
C LEU A 859 -7.15 20.88 25.18
N HIS A 860 -7.49 21.42 24.01
CA HIS A 860 -6.63 22.31 23.25
C HIS A 860 -7.23 23.72 23.06
N ASP A 861 -6.34 24.67 22.79
CA ASP A 861 -6.57 26.09 22.59
C ASP A 861 -5.37 26.70 21.81
N PRO A 862 -5.34 28.00 21.48
CA PRO A 862 -4.28 28.54 20.63
C PRO A 862 -2.88 28.39 21.21
N LEU A 863 -2.72 28.51 22.53
CA LEU A 863 -1.42 28.37 23.18
C LEU A 863 -0.93 26.93 23.20
N SER A 864 -1.78 25.98 23.54
CA SER A 864 -1.41 24.56 23.56
C SER A 864 -1.09 24.02 22.17
N VAL A 865 -1.83 24.42 21.14
CA VAL A 865 -1.50 24.08 19.74
C VAL A 865 -0.17 24.73 19.32
N THR A 866 0.06 26.00 19.66
CA THR A 866 1.31 26.71 19.31
C THR A 866 2.52 26.15 20.04
N ALA A 867 2.38 25.79 21.32
CA ALA A 867 3.44 25.16 22.10
C ALA A 867 3.82 23.79 21.55
N LEU A 868 2.84 23.01 21.09
CA LEU A 868 3.04 21.66 20.58
C LEU A 868 3.58 21.63 19.13
N LEU A 869 3.01 22.46 18.23
CA LEU A 869 3.20 22.32 16.78
C LEU A 869 3.75 23.57 16.06
N GLY A 870 3.73 24.74 16.71
CA GLY A 870 4.26 25.98 16.12
C GLY A 870 5.78 26.10 16.23
N SER A 871 6.36 27.04 15.48
CA SER A 871 7.77 27.41 15.66
C SER A 871 8.02 28.07 17.02
N GLU A 872 9.27 27.96 17.51
CA GLU A 872 9.69 28.55 18.79
C GLU A 872 9.56 30.09 18.80
N ALA A 873 9.67 30.71 17.61
CA ALA A 873 9.42 32.13 17.41
C ALA A 873 7.94 32.49 17.56
N MET A 874 7.02 31.70 17.00
CA MET A 874 5.59 31.90 17.19
C MET A 874 5.17 31.68 18.65
N LEU A 875 5.72 30.68 19.33
CA LEU A 875 5.44 30.45 20.75
C LEU A 875 5.83 31.66 21.60
N ARG A 876 7.04 32.22 21.41
CA ARG A 876 7.44 33.47 22.08
C ARG A 876 6.50 34.62 21.76
N ARG A 877 6.09 34.76 20.49
CA ARG A 877 5.21 35.83 20.03
C ARG A 877 3.84 35.75 20.72
N MET A 878 3.21 34.58 20.71
CA MET A 878 1.92 34.36 21.37
C MET A 878 2.02 34.61 22.89
N LEU A 879 3.07 34.11 23.55
CA LEU A 879 3.32 34.34 24.99
C LEU A 879 3.55 35.82 25.37
N ALA A 880 3.83 36.70 24.41
CA ALA A 880 4.07 38.13 24.61
C ALA A 880 2.90 39.03 24.13
N GLU A 881 2.17 38.64 23.08
CA GLU A 881 1.15 39.47 22.41
C GLU A 881 -0.31 39.07 22.71
N SER A 882 -0.60 37.82 23.12
CA SER A 882 -1.98 37.32 23.27
C SER A 882 -2.58 37.55 24.66
N ASP A 883 -3.90 37.85 24.69
CA ASP A 883 -4.66 38.02 25.93
C ASP A 883 -5.20 36.68 26.48
N PHE A 884 -4.40 36.01 27.31
CA PHE A 884 -4.79 34.79 28.01
C PHE A 884 -5.90 34.96 29.07
N SER A 885 -6.46 36.17 29.24
CA SER A 885 -7.69 36.39 30.00
C SER A 885 -8.97 36.25 29.16
N ASP A 886 -8.88 36.31 27.82
CA ASP A 886 -10.04 36.14 26.92
C ASP A 886 -10.55 34.69 26.93
N ARG A 887 -11.57 34.44 27.75
CA ARG A 887 -12.27 33.15 27.88
C ARG A 887 -13.12 32.79 26.66
N SER A 888 -13.22 33.65 25.64
CA SER A 888 -13.81 33.29 24.35
C SER A 888 -12.82 32.64 23.38
N ARG A 889 -11.50 32.77 23.63
CA ARG A 889 -10.42 32.19 22.81
C ARG A 889 -9.61 31.12 23.55
N PHE A 890 -9.26 31.39 24.80
CA PHE A 890 -8.29 30.61 25.59
C PHE A 890 -8.96 29.88 26.78
N ARG A 891 -8.43 28.70 27.12
CA ARG A 891 -8.87 27.93 28.29
C ARG A 891 -8.47 28.65 29.59
N SER A 892 -9.18 28.34 30.68
CA SER A 892 -8.99 29.00 31.99
C SER A 892 -7.56 28.92 32.54
N LEU A 893 -6.86 27.82 32.26
CA LEU A 893 -5.46 27.56 32.60
C LEU A 893 -4.65 27.22 31.33
N SER A 894 -4.73 28.08 30.32
CA SER A 894 -4.09 27.90 29.01
C SER A 894 -2.60 27.52 29.08
N GLY A 895 -1.83 28.15 29.96
CA GLY A 895 -0.40 27.85 30.16
C GLY A 895 -0.15 26.48 30.80
N ALA A 896 -1.02 26.05 31.72
CA ALA A 896 -0.96 24.71 32.30
C ALA A 896 -1.31 23.63 31.26
N GLY A 897 -2.40 23.84 30.51
CA GLY A 897 -2.80 22.94 29.42
C GLY A 897 -1.73 22.81 28.34
N ALA A 898 -1.07 23.91 27.97
CA ALA A 898 0.02 23.92 26.99
C ALA A 898 1.25 23.12 27.46
N ALA A 899 1.71 23.33 28.70
CA ALA A 899 2.82 22.56 29.25
C ALA A 899 2.46 21.07 29.46
N GLU A 900 1.20 20.78 29.80
CA GLU A 900 0.69 19.40 29.86
C GLU A 900 0.75 18.71 28.50
N GLN A 901 0.33 19.36 27.41
CA GLN A 901 0.40 18.75 26.07
C GLN A 901 1.85 18.54 25.63
N VAL A 902 2.76 19.51 25.90
CA VAL A 902 4.20 19.34 25.60
C VAL A 902 4.79 18.15 26.35
N LEU A 903 4.43 17.94 27.63
CA LEU A 903 4.86 16.77 28.39
C LEU A 903 4.29 15.45 27.83
N ARG A 904 3.01 15.41 27.44
CA ARG A 904 2.34 14.18 26.97
C ARG A 904 2.69 13.80 25.52
N ASP A 905 2.62 14.74 24.58
CA ASP A 905 2.35 14.41 23.16
C ASP A 905 3.56 14.64 22.22
N SER A 906 4.71 14.01 22.47
CA SER A 906 5.87 14.10 21.54
C SER A 906 6.68 15.41 21.63
N GLY A 907 6.14 16.43 22.32
CA GLY A 907 6.66 17.79 22.35
C GLY A 907 8.10 17.96 22.89
N GLU A 908 8.74 19.00 22.40
CA GLU A 908 10.10 19.41 22.76
C GLU A 908 10.14 20.07 24.16
N LEU A 909 10.85 19.45 25.11
CA LEU A 909 10.78 19.84 26.52
C LEU A 909 11.36 21.22 26.84
N SER A 910 12.24 21.75 25.98
CA SER A 910 12.77 23.13 26.05
C SER A 910 11.65 24.19 26.16
N ARG A 911 10.53 23.95 25.47
CA ARG A 911 9.38 24.85 25.32
C ARG A 911 8.62 25.07 26.63
N VAL A 912 8.69 24.11 27.55
CA VAL A 912 8.14 24.24 28.91
C VAL A 912 8.78 25.42 29.63
N ARG A 913 10.08 25.69 29.41
CA ARG A 913 10.75 26.85 30.00
C ARG A 913 10.27 28.18 29.41
N LEU A 914 9.95 28.23 28.12
CA LEU A 914 9.37 29.43 27.50
C LEU A 914 8.01 29.79 28.13
N ILE A 915 7.19 28.78 28.43
CA ILE A 915 5.93 28.97 29.17
C ILE A 915 6.22 29.42 30.63
N TRP A 916 7.22 28.83 31.30
CA TRP A 916 7.59 29.13 32.69
C TRP A 916 8.09 30.56 32.93
N ASP A 917 8.88 31.08 31.99
CA ASP A 917 9.48 32.41 32.04
C ASP A 917 8.50 33.50 31.51
N SER A 918 7.27 33.12 31.12
CA SER A 918 6.21 34.00 30.61
C SER A 918 5.20 34.47 31.67
N GLY A 919 4.29 35.39 31.28
CA GLY A 919 3.19 35.85 32.13
C GLY A 919 2.18 34.76 32.55
N VAL A 920 2.12 33.61 31.86
CA VAL A 920 1.30 32.46 32.28
C VAL A 920 2.08 31.41 33.08
N GLY A 921 3.39 31.60 33.30
CA GLY A 921 4.27 30.64 33.98
C GLY A 921 3.85 30.28 35.42
N MET A 922 3.13 31.17 36.11
CA MET A 922 2.54 30.88 37.42
C MET A 922 1.50 29.74 37.39
N GLN A 923 0.92 29.42 36.23
CA GLN A 923 -0.07 28.34 36.08
C GLN A 923 0.57 26.95 36.15
N ILE A 924 1.89 26.84 35.89
CA ILE A 924 2.65 25.58 35.94
C ILE A 924 3.54 25.45 37.18
N ARG A 925 3.53 26.46 38.06
CA ARG A 925 4.19 26.39 39.38
C ARG A 925 3.28 25.71 40.40
N THR A 926 2.91 24.46 40.12
CA THR A 926 1.95 23.67 40.90
C THR A 926 2.45 22.26 41.18
N GLY A 927 1.98 21.65 42.27
CA GLY A 927 2.27 20.24 42.56
C GLY A 927 1.72 19.28 41.49
N GLU A 928 0.66 19.66 40.79
CA GLU A 928 0.06 18.87 39.70
C GLU A 928 1.02 18.77 38.50
N PHE A 929 1.69 19.87 38.14
CA PHE A 929 2.73 19.86 37.10
C PHE A 929 3.92 18.97 37.49
N ILE A 930 4.37 19.02 38.75
CA ILE A 930 5.45 18.17 39.26
C ILE A 930 5.04 16.68 39.23
N HIS A 931 3.80 16.37 39.61
CA HIS A 931 3.26 15.01 39.54
C HIS A 931 3.24 14.49 38.10
N LEU A 932 2.73 15.29 37.17
CA LEU A 932 2.68 14.96 35.74
C LEU A 932 4.09 14.73 35.16
N ALA A 933 5.05 15.60 35.45
CA ALA A 933 6.43 15.46 34.96
C ALA A 933 7.08 14.15 35.45
N VAL A 934 6.87 13.78 36.73
CA VAL A 934 7.37 12.51 37.29
C VAL A 934 6.66 11.30 36.69
N GLU A 935 5.35 11.36 36.44
CA GLU A 935 4.60 10.28 35.79
C GLU A 935 5.00 10.07 34.33
N GLN A 936 5.11 11.15 33.53
CA GLN A 936 5.49 11.07 32.11
C GLN A 936 6.94 10.58 31.93
N TRP A 937 7.90 11.04 32.75
CA TRP A 937 9.27 10.47 32.74
C TRP A 937 9.27 8.96 33.04
N SER A 938 8.37 8.52 33.93
CA SER A 938 8.30 7.14 34.39
C SER A 938 7.53 6.22 33.44
N PHE A 939 6.89 6.76 32.41
CA PHE A 939 6.02 6.04 31.46
C PHE A 939 6.83 5.25 30.41
N GLY A 940 7.43 4.14 30.86
CA GLY A 940 8.16 3.19 30.02
C GLY A 940 9.51 3.71 29.49
N PRO A 941 10.11 3.02 28.51
CA PRO A 941 11.38 3.43 27.89
C PRO A 941 11.25 4.75 27.12
N PHE A 942 10.17 4.90 26.33
CA PHE A 942 9.88 6.09 25.52
C PHE A 942 9.87 7.39 26.32
N GLY A 943 9.31 7.36 27.55
CA GLY A 943 9.33 8.53 28.44
C GLY A 943 10.75 8.97 28.81
N ARG A 944 11.67 8.02 29.03
CA ARG A 944 13.03 8.27 29.52
C ARG A 944 14.00 8.68 28.41
N GLU A 945 13.85 8.12 27.22
CA GLU A 945 14.75 8.37 26.08
C GLU A 945 14.46 9.67 25.31
N ARG A 946 13.38 10.40 25.67
CA ARG A 946 12.90 11.59 24.93
C ARG A 946 13.87 12.80 24.90
N GLY A 947 14.94 12.79 25.69
CA GLY A 947 15.90 13.91 25.81
C GLY A 947 15.44 15.02 26.76
N ASP A 948 16.37 15.94 27.08
CA ASP A 948 16.19 17.26 27.72
C ASP A 948 15.32 17.38 28.98
N TRP A 949 15.03 16.27 29.67
CA TRP A 949 14.36 16.25 30.98
C TRP A 949 15.08 17.07 32.07
N GLU A 950 16.38 17.33 31.91
CA GLU A 950 17.14 18.25 32.77
C GLU A 950 16.53 19.66 32.79
N VAL A 951 15.94 20.12 31.69
CA VAL A 951 15.22 21.41 31.64
C VAL A 951 14.01 21.38 32.57
N VAL A 952 13.17 20.34 32.48
CA VAL A 952 11.93 20.21 33.26
C VAL A 952 12.25 20.05 34.75
N PHE A 953 13.17 19.15 35.12
CA PHE A 953 13.53 18.93 36.52
C PHE A 953 14.38 20.07 37.11
N GLY A 954 15.07 20.86 36.27
CA GLY A 954 15.68 22.13 36.66
C GLY A 954 14.63 23.15 37.12
N LEU A 955 13.51 23.29 36.39
CA LEU A 955 12.39 24.15 36.81
C LEU A 955 11.74 23.65 38.11
N VAL A 956 11.66 22.33 38.32
CA VAL A 956 11.20 21.76 39.61
C VAL A 956 12.17 22.07 40.75
N ASN A 957 13.48 22.09 40.51
CA ASN A 957 14.47 22.56 41.50
C ASN A 957 14.26 24.05 41.86
N ASP A 958 13.90 24.89 40.89
CA ASP A 958 13.62 26.32 41.12
C ASP A 958 12.36 26.56 41.98
N MET A 959 11.53 25.52 42.23
CA MET A 959 10.32 25.56 43.07
C MET A 959 10.50 25.06 44.52
N LEU A 960 11.67 24.57 44.93
CA LEU A 960 11.81 23.81 46.18
C LEU A 960 11.35 24.55 47.45
N GLU A 961 11.53 25.86 47.53
CA GLU A 961 11.05 26.68 48.66
C GLU A 961 9.51 26.76 48.72
N GLU A 962 8.86 26.81 47.55
CA GLU A 962 7.40 26.82 47.41
C GLU A 962 6.82 25.47 47.84
N MET A 963 7.44 24.38 47.39
CA MET A 963 7.04 23.01 47.77
C MET A 963 7.10 22.78 49.29
N VAL A 964 8.11 23.34 49.97
CA VAL A 964 8.24 23.24 51.45
C VAL A 964 7.18 24.07 52.16
N ARG A 965 6.94 25.30 51.69
CA ARG A 965 5.91 26.22 52.21
C ARG A 965 4.50 25.60 52.11
N ASP A 966 4.22 24.97 50.98
CA ASP A 966 2.89 24.48 50.63
C ASP A 966 2.66 23.00 51.04
N GLY A 967 3.65 22.38 51.72
CA GLY A 967 3.51 21.14 52.47
C GLY A 967 3.77 19.84 51.71
N TRP A 968 4.35 19.90 50.51
CA TRP A 968 4.47 18.74 49.62
C TRP A 968 5.70 17.80 49.75
N PRO A 969 6.75 18.01 50.58
CA PRO A 969 7.96 17.16 50.58
C PRO A 969 7.71 15.65 50.69
N GLU A 970 6.84 15.21 51.61
CA GLU A 970 6.56 13.78 51.82
C GLU A 970 5.86 13.13 50.62
N VAL A 971 5.00 13.89 49.92
CA VAL A 971 4.28 13.42 48.73
C VAL A 971 5.24 13.19 47.58
N PHE A 972 6.12 14.15 47.28
CA PHE A 972 7.04 14.03 46.14
C PHE A 972 8.22 13.09 46.38
N VAL A 973 8.72 12.99 47.62
CA VAL A 973 9.70 11.93 47.97
C VAL A 973 9.07 10.55 47.79
N SER A 974 7.85 10.34 48.30
CA SER A 974 7.12 9.08 48.09
C SER A 974 6.86 8.78 46.62
N LEU A 975 6.43 9.77 45.83
CA LEU A 975 6.19 9.62 44.39
C LEU A 975 7.46 9.25 43.62
N ALA A 976 8.57 9.96 43.85
CA ALA A 976 9.83 9.75 43.15
C ALA A 976 10.46 8.37 43.47
N VAL A 977 10.37 7.92 44.74
CA VAL A 977 10.80 6.57 45.14
C VAL A 977 9.89 5.50 44.52
N ARG A 978 8.56 5.67 44.59
CA ARG A 978 7.57 4.73 44.03
C ARG A 978 7.74 4.52 42.52
N THR A 979 8.04 5.58 41.79
CA THR A 979 8.19 5.58 40.32
C THR A 979 9.61 5.32 39.84
N ARG A 980 10.60 5.33 40.76
CA ARG A 980 12.05 5.27 40.47
C ARG A 980 12.52 6.40 39.55
N CYS A 981 11.95 7.60 39.70
CA CYS A 981 12.26 8.75 38.86
C CYS A 981 13.64 9.34 39.19
N THR A 982 14.69 8.92 38.47
CA THR A 982 16.08 9.24 38.83
C THR A 982 16.42 10.74 38.81
N PRO A 983 15.93 11.60 37.88
CA PRO A 983 16.20 13.03 37.94
C PRO A 983 15.56 13.69 39.18
N MET A 984 14.31 13.32 39.48
CA MET A 984 13.60 13.83 40.65
C MET A 984 14.27 13.38 41.97
N LEU A 985 14.76 12.14 42.03
CA LEU A 985 15.52 11.65 43.18
C LEU A 985 16.85 12.39 43.36
N GLN A 986 17.50 12.85 42.28
CA GLN A 986 18.67 13.72 42.38
C GLN A 986 18.29 15.11 42.92
N VAL A 987 17.29 15.77 42.33
CA VAL A 987 16.80 17.08 42.80
C VAL A 987 16.42 17.04 44.28
N LEU A 988 15.69 16.01 44.72
CA LEU A 988 15.29 15.83 46.12
C LEU A 988 16.48 15.55 47.06
N LYS A 989 17.53 14.85 46.59
CA LYS A 989 18.76 14.59 47.35
C LYS A 989 19.62 15.85 47.52
N GLU A 990 19.59 16.76 46.55
CA GLU A 990 20.22 18.08 46.65
C GLU A 990 19.37 19.04 47.50
N ALA A 991 18.05 18.96 47.41
CA ALA A 991 17.11 19.72 48.24
C ALA A 991 17.22 19.35 49.73
N ALA A 992 17.36 18.07 50.07
CA ALA A 992 17.50 17.59 51.44
C ALA A 992 18.76 18.11 52.15
N GLN A 993 19.80 18.51 51.41
CA GLN A 993 21.01 19.14 51.97
C GLN A 993 20.80 20.64 52.30
N LYS A 994 19.77 21.27 51.70
CA LYS A 994 19.50 22.72 51.77
C LYS A 994 18.27 23.05 52.63
N HIS A 995 17.26 22.18 52.66
CA HIS A 995 15.95 22.45 53.27
C HIS A 995 15.52 21.33 54.26
N PRO A 996 15.32 21.64 55.55
CA PRO A 996 14.96 20.64 56.57
C PRO A 996 13.67 19.85 56.31
N GLY A 997 12.70 20.44 55.59
CA GLY A 997 11.45 19.76 55.23
C GLY A 997 11.66 18.55 54.32
N PHE A 998 12.58 18.66 53.34
CA PHE A 998 12.95 17.53 52.49
C PHE A 998 13.81 16.51 53.24
N ALA A 999 14.72 16.93 54.12
CA ALA A 999 15.48 16.01 54.97
C ALA A 999 14.55 15.09 55.80
N SER A 1000 13.58 15.67 56.51
CA SER A 1000 12.63 14.89 57.33
C SER A 1000 11.74 13.96 56.50
N ALA A 1001 11.33 14.38 55.29
CA ALA A 1001 10.60 13.54 54.36
C ALA A 1001 11.44 12.35 53.84
N VAL A 1002 12.71 12.59 53.52
CA VAL A 1002 13.65 11.56 53.09
C VAL A 1002 13.92 10.55 54.21
N ASP A 1003 14.18 11.00 55.43
CA ASP A 1003 14.38 10.11 56.59
C ASP A 1003 13.18 9.19 56.85
N LYS A 1004 11.95 9.73 56.76
CA LYS A 1004 10.70 8.95 56.87
C LYS A 1004 10.53 7.93 55.74
N SER A 1005 11.05 8.23 54.54
CA SER A 1005 10.95 7.34 53.37
C SER A 1005 11.94 6.18 53.37
N GLY A 1006 13.00 6.24 54.19
CA GLY A 1006 13.98 5.17 54.39
C GLY A 1006 14.83 4.76 53.17
N THR A 1007 14.67 5.38 52.00
CA THR A 1007 15.12 4.79 50.70
C THR A 1007 16.13 5.65 49.92
N LEU A 1008 16.96 6.46 50.59
CA LEU A 1008 18.05 7.24 49.95
C LEU A 1008 19.44 7.09 50.60
N VAL A 1009 19.58 6.24 51.64
CA VAL A 1009 20.86 5.98 52.31
C VAL A 1009 21.48 4.66 51.80
N GLY A 1010 22.06 4.72 50.60
CA GLY A 1010 22.74 3.57 49.98
C GLY A 1010 23.63 3.99 48.80
N PRO A 1011 24.97 3.83 48.88
CA PRO A 1011 25.89 4.31 47.85
C PRO A 1011 26.10 3.28 46.72
N ASN A 1012 25.01 2.76 46.12
CA ASN A 1012 25.04 1.88 44.95
C ASN A 1012 23.71 1.95 44.18
N ILE A 1013 23.59 2.90 43.26
CA ILE A 1013 22.69 2.82 42.10
C ILE A 1013 23.51 3.29 40.89
N SER A 1014 24.16 2.34 40.23
CA SER A 1014 24.97 2.57 39.03
C SER A 1014 24.96 1.32 38.17
N ALA A 1015 24.41 1.43 36.96
CA ALA A 1015 24.31 0.40 35.92
C ALA A 1015 23.53 -0.88 36.31
N GLU A 1016 22.21 -0.83 36.07
CA GLU A 1016 21.41 -1.93 35.50
C GLU A 1016 20.24 -1.34 34.71
#